data_AF-A0A370TYQ5-F1
#
_entry.id   AF-A0A370TYQ5-F1
#
_cell.length_a   1.000
_cell.length_b   1.000
_cell.length_c   1.000
_cell.angle_alpha   90.00
_cell.angle_beta   90.00
_cell.angle_gamma   90.00
#
_symmetry.space_group_name_H-M   'P 1'
#
loop_
_entity.id
_entity.type
_entity.pdbx_description
1 polymer ?
#
loop_
_entity_poly.entity_id
_entity_poly.type
_entity_poly.pdbx_seq_one_letter_code
_entity_poly.pdbx_strand_id
1 'polypeptide(L)'
;MISTDHQAVELAPLRGLDAEDAEDSFHADRVVDLEDGRRNDYAHSRGRATFWTLCSAVAIYTTKRLMISHGFHYPLAIAFRSFAALAVVYIVALRVGSGSRYGLLRSGGKDFLPNKRWAGMIPAAFAAAASVPMLLEGVLHMPSLPVIVMASPVVYAAESLVLSICCSPSRTQKRLPWEAIVVVIASCVVLYNEYRLMVPGLIWGLLGILFIGLSRACFTIGSDRAGFDHSGEAKLKAYHGFVTMTVTFGMVFSGVAGHFLEHIDSIYPMDYYTIALMFLNMLSIIGTGFSGTGLLAYSPISFDNQRHFSNVPLRGVEFAAAFLSNTIVLLVAMFSDPVPVVSWAQLAAYLISSSSLLGADQVQSLVVGFMGGAKNSSSKSAPTEKRKSGRLLPSLALVVMITISSWAGSYLSSLSINSIGKSLPSALDLSYKPSSRFDIVVSVYNENPTLVKETLDAIKSTAMLSTIKPNIIIYSKDPDADVKELKKATGADVVEKLENLGREGATYLHHIVNKWDKLAEQTMFIQAHAHNMRELIPRINDYLVTETGMLSLGFTGMVCDCQTCGDRWGWEDKYNTVPQLFEQIYREPCNPRTPILLSYKGQFVASGKRIRGISKKIYEGLLTTITSKDGESHNETIVGDNVDTPDNPYFGFTVERIWGLLMQCATDGGVAAKCPSLLSGMGRNGKVSDCQCLDR
;
A
#
# COMPACT_ATOMS: atom_id res chain seq x y z
N MET A 1 -14.23 -1.85 -91.15
CA MET A 1 -14.56 -2.93 -92.10
C MET A 1 -13.46 -3.97 -91.99
N ILE A 2 -13.84 -5.24 -91.74
CA ILE A 2 -13.02 -6.49 -91.78
C ILE A 2 -12.10 -6.65 -90.54
N SER A 3 -12.53 -7.40 -89.50
CA SER A 3 -12.60 -8.87 -89.33
C SER A 3 -11.24 -9.49 -88.98
N THR A 4 -11.11 -9.98 -87.74
CA THR A 4 -9.97 -10.81 -87.28
C THR A 4 -10.51 -12.11 -86.68
N ASP A 5 -9.98 -13.22 -87.21
CA ASP A 5 -10.35 -14.60 -86.91
C ASP A 5 -9.87 -15.04 -85.53
N HIS A 6 -10.74 -15.76 -84.82
CA HIS A 6 -10.43 -16.58 -83.66
C HIS A 6 -10.15 -18.02 -84.11
N GLN A 7 -8.97 -18.56 -83.76
CA GLN A 7 -8.73 -20.00 -83.71
C GLN A 7 -8.93 -20.50 -82.27
N ALA A 8 -9.92 -21.38 -82.10
CA ALA A 8 -10.18 -22.12 -80.88
C ALA A 8 -9.33 -23.41 -80.87
N VAL A 9 -8.65 -23.66 -79.76
CA VAL A 9 -8.00 -24.94 -79.45
C VAL A 9 -9.00 -25.78 -78.65
N GLU A 10 -9.39 -26.90 -79.24
CA GLU A 10 -10.32 -27.88 -78.69
C GLU A 10 -9.61 -28.77 -77.67
N LEU A 11 -10.06 -28.76 -76.41
CA LEU A 11 -9.56 -29.61 -75.32
C LEU A 11 -10.63 -30.64 -74.94
N ALA A 12 -10.24 -31.90 -74.96
CA ALA A 12 -11.07 -33.08 -74.75
C ALA A 12 -11.70 -33.15 -73.33
N PRO A 13 -12.84 -33.84 -73.17
CA PRO A 13 -13.56 -33.91 -71.90
C PRO A 13 -12.98 -34.99 -70.98
N LEU A 14 -12.45 -34.60 -69.82
CA LEU A 14 -12.15 -35.52 -68.73
C LEU A 14 -13.42 -35.85 -67.95
N ARG A 15 -13.69 -37.16 -67.85
CA ARG A 15 -14.78 -37.79 -67.11
C ARG A 15 -14.67 -37.57 -65.60
N GLY A 16 -15.81 -37.19 -65.01
CA GLY A 16 -16.36 -37.78 -63.77
C GLY A 16 -15.50 -37.74 -62.52
N LEU A 17 -15.55 -36.62 -61.82
CA LEU A 17 -15.38 -36.50 -60.37
C LEU A 17 -16.35 -35.41 -59.90
N ASP A 18 -17.24 -35.75 -58.99
CA ASP A 18 -18.31 -34.90 -58.49
C ASP A 18 -17.72 -33.65 -57.82
N ALA A 19 -18.00 -32.48 -58.40
CA ALA A 19 -17.42 -31.20 -57.97
C ALA A 19 -17.90 -30.75 -56.58
N GLU A 20 -19.02 -31.30 -56.08
CA GLU A 20 -19.55 -30.98 -54.74
C GLU A 20 -18.72 -31.62 -53.62
N ASP A 21 -18.17 -32.83 -53.79
CA ASP A 21 -17.36 -33.50 -52.76
C ASP A 21 -15.97 -32.87 -52.58
N ALA A 22 -15.42 -32.24 -53.62
CA ALA A 22 -14.14 -31.53 -53.55
C ALA A 22 -14.26 -30.16 -52.87
N GLU A 23 -15.40 -29.48 -52.98
CA GLU A 23 -15.64 -28.18 -52.35
C GLU A 23 -15.90 -28.34 -50.84
N ASP A 24 -16.60 -29.39 -50.42
CA ASP A 24 -16.82 -29.72 -49.00
C ASP A 24 -15.53 -30.19 -48.30
N SER A 25 -14.66 -30.94 -48.97
CA SER A 25 -13.34 -31.32 -48.41
C SER A 25 -12.42 -30.10 -48.22
N PHE A 26 -12.42 -29.15 -49.17
CA PHE A 26 -11.59 -27.95 -49.08
C PHE A 26 -12.10 -26.96 -48.03
N HIS A 27 -13.43 -26.90 -47.83
CA HIS A 27 -14.03 -26.14 -46.74
C HIS A 27 -13.78 -26.77 -45.36
N ALA A 28 -13.80 -28.10 -45.25
CA ALA A 28 -13.51 -28.80 -44.01
C ALA A 28 -12.06 -28.57 -43.54
N ASP A 29 -11.06 -28.73 -44.42
CA ASP A 29 -9.64 -28.53 -44.07
C ASP A 29 -9.35 -27.07 -43.67
N ARG A 30 -9.96 -26.10 -44.37
CA ARG A 30 -9.79 -24.67 -44.05
C ARG A 30 -10.44 -24.27 -42.72
N VAL A 31 -11.53 -24.93 -42.34
CA VAL A 31 -12.17 -24.73 -41.03
C VAL A 31 -11.33 -25.35 -39.92
N VAL A 32 -10.75 -26.53 -40.15
CA VAL A 32 -9.84 -27.20 -39.19
C VAL A 32 -8.58 -26.37 -38.95
N ASP A 33 -7.95 -25.84 -40.00
CA ASP A 33 -6.76 -24.97 -39.88
C ASP A 33 -7.06 -23.65 -39.13
N LEU A 34 -8.24 -23.07 -39.34
CA LEU A 34 -8.69 -21.88 -38.62
C LEU A 34 -8.99 -22.16 -37.14
N GLU A 35 -9.57 -23.32 -36.84
CA GLU A 35 -9.83 -23.75 -35.46
C GLU A 35 -8.55 -24.07 -34.71
N ASP A 36 -7.58 -24.73 -35.36
CA ASP A 36 -6.30 -25.09 -34.74
C ASP A 36 -5.41 -23.86 -34.51
N GLY A 37 -5.42 -22.90 -35.46
CA GLY A 37 -4.84 -21.57 -35.28
C GLY A 37 -5.43 -20.83 -34.07
N ARG A 38 -6.77 -20.81 -33.96
CA ARG A 38 -7.47 -20.19 -32.81
C ARG A 38 -7.07 -20.84 -31.49
N ARG A 39 -7.01 -22.18 -31.45
CA ARG A 39 -6.72 -22.95 -30.24
C ARG A 39 -5.30 -22.67 -29.74
N ASN A 40 -4.33 -22.57 -30.64
CA ASN A 40 -2.96 -22.20 -30.32
C ASN A 40 -2.84 -20.76 -29.81
N ASP A 41 -3.55 -19.81 -30.42
CA ASP A 41 -3.59 -18.41 -29.95
C ASP A 41 -4.20 -18.29 -28.55
N TYR A 42 -5.26 -19.05 -28.25
CA TYR A 42 -5.86 -19.09 -26.92
C TYR A 42 -4.92 -19.68 -25.85
N ALA A 43 -4.23 -20.79 -26.16
CA ALA A 43 -3.29 -21.41 -25.23
C ALA A 43 -2.11 -20.47 -24.93
N HIS A 44 -1.58 -19.82 -25.98
CA HIS A 44 -0.50 -18.85 -25.86
C HIS A 44 -0.90 -17.62 -25.03
N SER A 45 -2.11 -17.09 -25.27
CA SER A 45 -2.66 -15.96 -24.51
C SER A 45 -2.80 -16.27 -23.00
N ARG A 46 -3.27 -17.48 -22.65
CA ARG A 46 -3.35 -17.91 -21.25
C ARG A 46 -1.98 -18.01 -20.59
N GLY A 47 -1.00 -18.61 -21.26
CA GLY A 47 0.35 -18.73 -20.72
C GLY A 47 0.97 -17.36 -20.39
N ARG A 48 0.78 -16.38 -21.28
CA ARG A 48 1.21 -14.99 -21.07
C ARG A 48 0.52 -14.32 -19.88
N ALA A 49 -0.79 -14.51 -19.76
CA ALA A 49 -1.58 -13.99 -18.64
C ALA A 49 -1.13 -14.58 -17.30
N THR A 50 -0.92 -15.90 -17.23
CA THR A 50 -0.44 -16.57 -16.01
C THR A 50 0.96 -16.09 -15.61
N PHE A 51 1.88 -15.98 -16.58
CA PHE A 51 3.22 -15.46 -16.31
C PHE A 51 3.17 -14.02 -15.81
N TRP A 52 2.37 -13.16 -16.45
CA TRP A 52 2.15 -11.78 -15.99
C TRP A 52 1.60 -11.75 -14.57
N THR A 53 0.60 -12.58 -14.25
CA THR A 53 0.00 -12.65 -12.91
C THR A 53 1.04 -12.94 -11.84
N LEU A 54 1.91 -13.93 -12.06
CA LEU A 54 2.94 -14.28 -11.09
C LEU A 54 3.98 -13.17 -10.96
N CYS A 55 4.49 -12.65 -12.06
CA CYS A 55 5.46 -11.55 -12.04
C CYS A 55 4.88 -10.28 -11.40
N SER A 56 3.61 -9.97 -11.66
CA SER A 56 2.88 -8.84 -11.07
C SER A 56 2.79 -9.00 -9.55
N ALA A 57 2.32 -10.16 -9.07
CA ALA A 57 2.18 -10.41 -7.65
C ALA A 57 3.54 -10.34 -6.92
N VAL A 58 4.58 -10.94 -7.50
CA VAL A 58 5.94 -10.88 -6.94
C VAL A 58 6.47 -9.46 -6.94
N ALA A 59 6.30 -8.69 -8.03
CA ALA A 59 6.74 -7.29 -8.09
C ALA A 59 6.08 -6.45 -6.99
N ILE A 60 4.75 -6.49 -6.87
CA ILE A 60 4.00 -5.71 -5.87
C ILE A 60 4.44 -6.06 -4.45
N TYR A 61 4.54 -7.36 -4.14
CA TYR A 61 4.91 -7.83 -2.81
C TYR A 61 6.37 -7.51 -2.46
N THR A 62 7.31 -7.78 -3.37
CA THR A 62 8.74 -7.53 -3.15
C THR A 62 9.04 -6.04 -3.02
N THR A 63 8.34 -5.17 -3.75
CA THR A 63 8.41 -3.71 -3.55
C THR A 63 8.05 -3.33 -2.13
N LYS A 64 6.94 -3.86 -1.59
CA LYS A 64 6.52 -3.57 -0.21
C LYS A 64 7.56 -4.04 0.81
N ARG A 65 8.08 -5.26 0.63
CA ARG A 65 9.10 -5.84 1.52
C ARG A 65 10.40 -5.05 1.46
N LEU A 66 10.82 -4.62 0.27
CA LEU A 66 12.04 -3.83 0.07
C LEU A 66 11.94 -2.49 0.84
N MET A 67 10.81 -1.80 0.70
CA MET A 67 10.59 -0.50 1.31
C MET A 67 10.25 -0.54 2.80
N ILE A 68 9.66 -1.60 3.33
CA ILE A 68 9.20 -1.61 4.74
C ILE A 68 10.03 -2.54 5.61
N SER A 69 10.36 -3.73 5.13
CA SER A 69 11.06 -4.74 5.93
C SER A 69 12.58 -4.67 5.78
N HIS A 70 13.08 -4.18 4.65
CA HIS A 70 14.52 -4.07 4.36
C HIS A 70 15.05 -2.63 4.41
N GLY A 71 14.24 -1.68 4.90
CA GLY A 71 14.67 -0.30 5.15
C GLY A 71 14.98 0.54 3.90
N PHE A 72 14.73 0.04 2.68
CA PHE A 72 15.06 0.78 1.46
C PHE A 72 13.93 1.74 1.07
N HIS A 73 13.79 2.83 1.83
CA HIS A 73 12.70 3.82 1.76
C HIS A 73 12.80 4.81 0.58
N TYR A 74 13.28 4.35 -0.59
CA TYR A 74 13.56 5.19 -1.74
C TYR A 74 12.69 4.81 -2.96
N PRO A 75 11.38 5.12 -2.95
CA PRO A 75 10.45 4.77 -4.02
C PRO A 75 10.87 5.33 -5.40
N LEU A 76 11.42 6.53 -5.50
CA LEU A 76 11.86 7.13 -6.75
C LEU A 76 13.12 6.43 -7.27
N ALA A 77 14.07 6.07 -6.40
CA ALA A 77 15.22 5.25 -6.77
C ALA A 77 14.80 3.86 -7.28
N ILE A 78 13.83 3.20 -6.62
CA ILE A 78 13.29 1.91 -7.09
C ILE A 78 12.64 2.08 -8.47
N ALA A 79 11.82 3.11 -8.66
CA ALA A 79 11.19 3.40 -9.95
C ALA A 79 12.24 3.66 -11.04
N PHE A 80 13.25 4.49 -10.77
CA PHE A 80 14.33 4.80 -11.70
C PHE A 80 15.08 3.53 -12.13
N ARG A 81 15.51 2.70 -11.17
CA ARG A 81 16.19 1.42 -11.44
C ARG A 81 15.32 0.49 -12.25
N SER A 82 14.02 0.42 -11.94
CA SER A 82 13.04 -0.40 -12.68
C SER A 82 12.90 0.05 -14.13
N PHE A 83 12.77 1.36 -14.39
CA PHE A 83 12.70 1.90 -15.74
C PHE A 83 14.03 1.71 -16.50
N ALA A 84 15.18 1.92 -15.85
CA ALA A 84 16.49 1.71 -16.46
C ALA A 84 16.70 0.23 -16.86
N ALA A 85 16.35 -0.70 -15.96
CA ALA A 85 16.43 -2.13 -16.25
C ALA A 85 15.50 -2.52 -17.41
N LEU A 86 14.26 -1.98 -17.41
CA LEU A 86 13.32 -2.19 -18.51
C LEU A 86 13.85 -1.62 -19.83
N ALA A 87 14.51 -0.45 -19.81
CA ALA A 87 15.16 0.15 -20.98
C ALA A 87 16.23 -0.76 -21.57
N VAL A 88 17.12 -1.29 -20.71
CA VAL A 88 18.21 -2.19 -21.13
C VAL A 88 17.65 -3.45 -21.77
N VAL A 89 16.71 -4.13 -21.11
CA VAL A 89 16.11 -5.35 -21.65
C VAL A 89 15.36 -5.06 -22.95
N TYR A 90 14.69 -3.92 -23.06
CA TYR A 90 14.00 -3.51 -24.27
C TYR A 90 14.96 -3.27 -25.44
N ILE A 91 16.07 -2.58 -25.21
CA ILE A 91 17.12 -2.38 -26.22
C ILE A 91 17.72 -3.73 -26.65
N VAL A 92 18.01 -4.63 -25.70
CA VAL A 92 18.54 -5.97 -26.01
C VAL A 92 17.52 -6.78 -26.82
N ALA A 93 16.25 -6.78 -26.43
CA ALA A 93 15.19 -7.46 -27.15
C ALA A 93 15.06 -6.96 -28.61
N LEU A 94 15.17 -5.64 -28.82
CA LEU A 94 15.18 -5.04 -30.16
C LEU A 94 16.39 -5.45 -31.00
N ARG A 95 17.55 -5.70 -30.37
CA ARG A 95 18.80 -6.06 -31.06
C ARG A 95 18.91 -7.55 -31.36
N VAL A 96 18.50 -8.39 -30.41
CA VAL A 96 18.62 -9.86 -30.46
C VAL A 96 17.43 -10.51 -31.16
N GLY A 97 16.27 -9.84 -31.19
CA GLY A 97 15.04 -10.34 -31.82
C GLY A 97 15.19 -10.59 -33.31
N SER A 98 15.53 -11.83 -33.69
CA SER A 98 15.61 -12.28 -35.08
C SER A 98 14.29 -12.83 -35.64
N GLY A 99 13.16 -12.63 -34.95
CA GLY A 99 11.87 -13.15 -35.42
C GLY A 99 10.65 -12.46 -34.82
N SER A 100 9.57 -12.39 -35.60
CA SER A 100 8.26 -11.77 -35.35
C SER A 100 7.52 -12.21 -34.06
N ARG A 101 8.09 -13.08 -33.21
CA ARG A 101 7.38 -13.76 -32.11
C ARG A 101 6.90 -12.85 -30.99
N TYR A 102 7.49 -11.67 -30.80
CA TYR A 102 7.09 -10.73 -29.74
C TYR A 102 6.38 -9.48 -30.25
N GLY A 103 5.96 -9.46 -31.52
CA GLY A 103 5.40 -8.27 -32.15
C GLY A 103 6.44 -7.16 -32.39
N LEU A 104 7.52 -7.07 -31.62
CA LEU A 104 8.64 -6.16 -31.79
C LEU A 104 9.42 -6.49 -33.08
N LEU A 105 8.99 -5.93 -34.21
CA LEU A 105 9.75 -5.97 -35.45
C LEU A 105 11.15 -5.38 -35.23
N ARG A 106 12.11 -5.97 -35.94
CA ARG A 106 13.44 -5.40 -36.17
C ARG A 106 13.27 -4.08 -36.92
N SER A 107 13.17 -3.01 -36.14
CA SER A 107 13.16 -1.62 -36.60
C SER A 107 14.38 -1.39 -37.50
N GLY A 108 14.17 -1.02 -38.75
CA GLY A 108 15.27 -0.56 -39.60
C GLY A 108 15.85 0.69 -38.95
N GLY A 109 17.18 0.90 -38.97
CA GLY A 109 17.84 1.95 -38.17
C GLY A 109 17.29 3.39 -38.31
N LYS A 110 16.42 3.66 -39.30
CA LYS A 110 15.73 4.95 -39.49
C LYS A 110 14.39 5.08 -38.72
N ASP A 111 13.83 3.98 -38.22
CA ASP A 111 12.55 3.94 -37.50
C ASP A 111 12.67 4.34 -36.00
N PHE A 112 13.88 4.66 -35.53
CA PHE A 112 14.11 5.19 -34.17
C PHE A 112 13.77 6.69 -34.01
N LEU A 113 13.53 7.40 -35.12
CA LEU A 113 13.24 8.83 -35.07
C LEU A 113 11.76 9.11 -34.69
N PRO A 114 11.49 10.20 -33.96
CA PRO A 114 10.13 10.59 -33.60
C PRO A 114 9.21 10.65 -34.83
N ASN A 115 8.20 9.80 -34.84
CA ASN A 115 7.19 9.77 -35.90
C ASN A 115 5.97 10.58 -35.45
N LYS A 116 5.27 11.25 -36.39
CA LYS A 116 3.97 11.90 -36.13
C LYS A 116 2.97 10.98 -35.42
N ARG A 117 3.08 9.66 -35.65
CA ARG A 117 2.27 8.62 -34.96
C ARG A 117 2.55 8.48 -33.46
N TRP A 118 3.74 8.86 -32.97
CA TRP A 118 4.07 8.85 -31.54
C TRP A 118 3.33 9.93 -30.77
N ALA A 119 2.97 11.05 -31.41
CA ALA A 119 2.30 12.16 -30.76
C ALA A 119 0.98 11.74 -30.08
N GLY A 120 0.24 10.81 -30.69
CA GLY A 120 -0.99 10.26 -30.10
C GLY A 120 -0.77 9.41 -28.85
N MET A 121 0.46 8.93 -28.61
CA MET A 121 0.83 8.09 -27.47
C MET A 121 1.47 8.87 -26.32
N ILE A 122 1.81 10.15 -26.51
CA ILE A 122 2.45 10.99 -25.48
C ILE A 122 1.63 11.02 -24.18
N PRO A 123 0.30 11.29 -24.19
CA PRO A 123 -0.47 11.34 -22.95
C PRO A 123 -0.50 10.01 -22.21
N ALA A 124 -0.60 8.90 -22.95
CA ALA A 124 -0.59 7.56 -22.37
C ALA A 124 0.75 7.25 -21.70
N ALA A 125 1.86 7.55 -22.40
CA ALA A 125 3.21 7.30 -21.92
C ALA A 125 3.57 8.16 -20.71
N PHE A 126 3.19 9.44 -20.73
CA PHE A 126 3.36 10.35 -19.59
C PHE A 126 2.60 9.85 -18.37
N ALA A 127 1.33 9.49 -18.53
CA ALA A 127 0.51 8.98 -17.43
C ALA A 127 1.07 7.66 -16.85
N ALA A 128 1.53 6.74 -17.71
CA ALA A 128 2.18 5.51 -17.26
C ALA A 128 3.47 5.81 -16.48
N ALA A 129 4.33 6.68 -17.02
CA ALA A 129 5.60 7.06 -16.42
C ALA A 129 5.42 7.71 -15.03
N ALA A 130 4.42 8.58 -14.87
CA ALA A 130 4.11 9.22 -13.59
C ALA A 130 3.43 8.26 -12.60
N SER A 131 2.64 7.30 -13.08
CA SER A 131 1.87 6.41 -12.20
C SER A 131 2.73 5.51 -11.31
N VAL A 132 3.87 5.03 -11.81
CA VAL A 132 4.76 4.10 -11.08
C VAL A 132 5.33 4.76 -9.82
N PRO A 133 6.09 5.87 -9.89
CA PRO A 133 6.64 6.50 -8.70
C PRO A 133 5.54 6.94 -7.72
N MET A 134 4.42 7.47 -8.20
CA MET A 134 3.27 7.82 -7.33
C MET A 134 2.72 6.61 -6.58
N LEU A 135 2.61 5.46 -7.25
CA LEU A 135 2.11 4.26 -6.60
C LEU A 135 3.12 3.68 -5.61
N LEU A 136 4.43 3.76 -5.91
CA LEU A 136 5.49 3.37 -4.97
C LEU A 136 5.48 4.24 -3.70
N GLU A 137 5.30 5.55 -3.86
CA GLU A 137 5.07 6.48 -2.75
C GLU A 137 3.82 6.11 -1.96
N GLY A 138 2.73 5.76 -2.65
CA GLY A 138 1.53 5.22 -2.03
C GLY A 138 1.79 3.97 -1.19
N VAL A 139 2.57 3.02 -1.71
CA VAL A 139 2.94 1.77 -1.01
C VAL A 139 3.83 2.03 0.21
N LEU A 140 4.73 3.02 0.15
CA LEU A 140 5.56 3.44 1.29
C LEU A 140 4.68 4.04 2.41
N HIS A 141 3.73 4.89 2.02
CA HIS A 141 2.86 5.62 2.94
C HIS A 141 1.53 4.93 3.26
N MET A 142 1.27 3.72 2.78
CA MET A 142 0.14 2.89 3.23
C MET A 142 0.67 1.62 3.87
N PRO A 143 0.58 1.42 5.19
CA PRO A 143 1.13 0.24 5.85
C PRO A 143 0.44 -1.04 5.37
N SER A 144 -0.89 -0.97 5.19
CA SER A 144 -1.74 -2.04 4.66
C SER A 144 -1.58 -2.17 3.15
N LEU A 145 -0.83 -3.18 2.67
CA LEU A 145 -0.81 -3.53 1.24
C LEU A 145 -2.19 -3.97 0.70
N PRO A 146 -3.05 -4.70 1.46
CA PRO A 146 -4.38 -5.08 1.02
C PRO A 146 -5.22 -3.94 0.45
N VAL A 147 -5.17 -2.73 1.03
CA VAL A 147 -6.02 -1.61 0.58
C VAL A 147 -5.68 -1.15 -0.83
N ILE A 148 -4.39 -1.08 -1.18
CA ILE A 148 -3.92 -0.67 -2.51
C ILE A 148 -4.39 -1.67 -3.56
N VAL A 149 -4.26 -2.96 -3.23
CA VAL A 149 -4.64 -4.07 -4.09
C VAL A 149 -6.16 -4.12 -4.28
N MET A 150 -6.95 -3.92 -3.22
CA MET A 150 -8.40 -3.85 -3.28
C MET A 150 -8.92 -2.60 -4.01
N ALA A 151 -8.12 -1.53 -4.11
CA ALA A 151 -8.43 -0.32 -4.87
C ALA A 151 -8.14 -0.46 -6.38
N SER A 152 -7.52 -1.56 -6.84
CA SER A 152 -7.22 -1.78 -8.26
C SER A 152 -8.42 -1.66 -9.23
N PRO A 153 -9.67 -2.00 -8.86
CA PRO A 153 -10.82 -1.85 -9.75
C PRO A 153 -11.01 -0.40 -10.23
N VAL A 154 -10.54 0.59 -9.45
CA VAL A 154 -10.58 2.02 -9.81
C VAL A 154 -9.83 2.30 -11.10
N VAL A 155 -8.78 1.53 -11.43
CA VAL A 155 -8.07 1.64 -12.72
C VAL A 155 -9.05 1.55 -13.89
N TYR A 156 -9.94 0.56 -13.86
CA TYR A 156 -10.90 0.29 -14.94
C TYR A 156 -12.07 1.28 -14.93
N ALA A 157 -12.47 1.75 -13.75
CA ALA A 157 -13.46 2.82 -13.64
C ALA A 157 -12.93 4.12 -14.25
N ALA A 158 -11.68 4.50 -13.95
CA ALA A 158 -11.01 5.66 -14.52
C ALA A 158 -10.84 5.53 -16.04
N GLU A 159 -10.40 4.36 -16.53
CA GLU A 159 -10.34 4.07 -17.97
C GLU A 159 -11.71 4.29 -18.65
N SER A 160 -12.76 3.68 -18.09
CA SER A 160 -14.12 3.75 -18.64
C SER A 160 -14.67 5.17 -18.67
N LEU A 161 -14.41 5.96 -17.62
CA LEU A 161 -14.85 7.36 -17.54
C LEU A 161 -14.13 8.23 -18.58
N VAL A 162 -12.80 8.09 -18.71
CA VAL A 162 -12.03 8.85 -19.70
C VAL A 162 -12.47 8.50 -21.12
N LEU A 163 -12.67 7.21 -21.43
CA LEU A 163 -13.19 6.81 -22.74
C LEU A 163 -14.59 7.37 -23.00
N SER A 164 -15.48 7.37 -22.00
CA SER A 164 -16.82 7.94 -22.11
C SER A 164 -16.83 9.45 -22.33
N ILE A 165 -15.85 10.18 -21.79
CA ILE A 165 -15.75 11.64 -21.91
C ILE A 165 -15.07 12.04 -23.23
N CYS A 166 -13.97 11.36 -23.59
CA CYS A 166 -13.11 11.75 -24.70
C CYS A 166 -13.49 11.15 -26.06
N CYS A 167 -14.16 10.00 -26.08
CA CYS A 167 -14.65 9.40 -27.32
C CYS A 167 -16.08 9.84 -27.56
N SER A 168 -16.34 10.47 -28.73
CA SER A 168 -17.69 10.93 -29.09
C SER A 168 -18.67 9.76 -28.96
N PRO A 169 -19.80 9.91 -28.26
CA PRO A 169 -20.77 8.85 -28.12
C PRO A 169 -21.26 8.50 -29.52
N SER A 170 -20.85 7.33 -30.03
CA SER A 170 -21.67 6.67 -31.03
C SER A 170 -23.10 6.65 -30.48
N ARG A 171 -24.09 6.91 -31.34
CA ARG A 171 -25.47 7.35 -31.04
C ARG A 171 -26.25 6.56 -29.96
N THR A 172 -25.70 5.46 -29.46
CA THR A 172 -26.22 4.56 -28.42
C THR A 172 -25.61 4.74 -27.01
N GLN A 173 -24.51 5.47 -26.84
CA GLN A 173 -23.76 5.56 -25.56
C GLN A 173 -24.04 6.86 -24.79
N LYS A 174 -25.31 7.13 -24.46
CA LYS A 174 -25.69 8.34 -23.68
C LYS A 174 -25.68 8.17 -22.16
N ARG A 175 -25.39 6.98 -21.63
CA ARG A 175 -25.44 6.71 -20.18
C ARG A 175 -24.04 6.53 -19.61
N LEU A 176 -23.79 7.22 -18.50
CA LEU A 176 -22.63 7.04 -17.63
C LEU A 176 -22.46 5.54 -17.31
N PRO A 177 -21.24 4.96 -17.38
CA PRO A 177 -21.01 3.56 -17.04
C PRO A 177 -21.33 3.34 -15.56
N TRP A 178 -22.46 2.69 -15.28
CA TRP A 178 -22.93 2.45 -13.91
C TRP A 178 -21.95 1.56 -13.13
N GLU A 179 -21.19 0.72 -13.84
CA GLU A 179 -20.11 -0.10 -13.30
C GLU A 179 -19.05 0.77 -12.63
N ALA A 180 -18.68 1.90 -13.25
CA ALA A 180 -17.71 2.83 -12.68
C ALA A 180 -18.22 3.45 -11.37
N ILE A 181 -19.52 3.74 -11.28
CA ILE A 181 -20.15 4.25 -10.04
C ILE A 181 -20.08 3.21 -8.93
N VAL A 182 -20.43 1.96 -9.24
CA VAL A 182 -20.37 0.84 -8.27
C VAL A 182 -18.93 0.64 -7.77
N VAL A 183 -17.95 0.68 -8.68
CA VAL A 183 -16.53 0.57 -8.33
C VAL A 183 -16.09 1.71 -7.42
N VAL A 184 -16.48 2.95 -7.69
CA VAL A 184 -16.13 4.10 -6.84
C VAL A 184 -16.74 3.96 -5.45
N ILE A 185 -18.04 3.63 -5.36
CA ILE A 185 -18.72 3.42 -4.07
C ILE A 185 -18.05 2.30 -3.27
N ALA A 186 -17.79 1.16 -3.92
CA ALA A 186 -17.12 0.03 -3.29
C ALA A 186 -15.70 0.38 -2.82
N SER A 187 -14.95 1.16 -3.60
CA SER A 187 -13.61 1.61 -3.22
C SER A 187 -13.66 2.58 -2.03
N CYS A 188 -14.67 3.44 -1.96
CA CYS A 188 -14.91 4.27 -0.77
C CYS A 188 -15.21 3.39 0.47
N VAL A 189 -15.95 2.30 0.33
CA VAL A 189 -16.18 1.34 1.43
C VAL A 189 -14.87 0.66 1.85
N VAL A 190 -14.02 0.28 0.90
CA VAL A 190 -12.69 -0.29 1.17
C VAL A 190 -11.84 0.68 2.00
N LEU A 191 -11.76 1.94 1.58
CA LEU A 191 -10.98 2.99 2.23
C LEU A 191 -11.57 3.39 3.59
N TYR A 192 -12.89 3.47 3.71
CA TYR A 192 -13.57 3.81 4.96
C TYR A 192 -13.32 2.77 6.08
N ASN A 193 -13.16 1.50 5.71
CA ASN A 193 -12.86 0.42 6.65
C ASN A 193 -11.34 0.15 6.78
N GLU A 194 -10.48 0.92 6.11
CA GLU A 194 -9.04 0.80 6.27
C GLU A 194 -8.59 1.49 7.57
N TYR A 195 -8.09 0.69 8.49
CA TYR A 195 -7.73 1.13 9.83
C TYR A 195 -6.36 1.82 9.88
N ARG A 196 -5.49 1.67 8.87
CA ARG A 196 -4.18 2.34 8.80
C ARG A 196 -4.09 3.38 7.69
N LEU A 197 -5.16 4.14 7.48
CA LEU A 197 -5.17 5.17 6.46
C LEU A 197 -4.20 6.29 6.84
N MET A 198 -3.38 6.74 5.89
CA MET A 198 -2.53 7.92 6.01
C MET A 198 -2.77 8.84 4.81
N VAL A 199 -2.74 10.16 5.05
CA VAL A 199 -3.03 11.17 4.01
C VAL A 199 -2.08 11.06 2.81
N PRO A 200 -0.74 10.98 2.98
CA PRO A 200 0.16 10.86 1.83
C PRO A 200 -0.08 9.57 1.04
N GLY A 201 -0.35 8.46 1.74
CA GLY A 201 -0.69 7.19 1.13
C GLY A 201 -1.95 7.29 0.26
N LEU A 202 -2.99 7.96 0.76
CA LEU A 202 -4.24 8.19 0.04
C LEU A 202 -4.02 9.03 -1.23
N ILE A 203 -3.27 10.13 -1.10
CA ILE A 203 -2.99 11.04 -2.22
C ILE A 203 -2.19 10.31 -3.29
N TRP A 204 -1.00 9.79 -2.95
CA TRP A 204 -0.09 9.21 -3.93
C TRP A 204 -0.58 7.86 -4.47
N GLY A 205 -1.12 7.00 -3.59
CA GLY A 205 -1.65 5.69 -3.98
C GLY A 205 -2.84 5.79 -4.93
N LEU A 206 -3.85 6.62 -4.61
CA LEU A 206 -5.01 6.78 -5.48
C LEU A 206 -4.68 7.55 -6.76
N LEU A 207 -3.84 8.59 -6.70
CA LEU A 207 -3.39 9.29 -7.91
C LEU A 207 -2.63 8.35 -8.84
N GLY A 208 -1.73 7.51 -8.31
CA GLY A 208 -1.06 6.47 -9.09
C GLY A 208 -2.06 5.56 -9.80
N ILE A 209 -3.04 5.01 -9.09
CA ILE A 209 -4.11 4.16 -9.64
C ILE A 209 -4.93 4.87 -10.72
N LEU A 210 -5.30 6.14 -10.50
CA LEU A 210 -6.03 6.94 -11.49
C LEU A 210 -5.20 7.21 -12.75
N PHE A 211 -3.90 7.46 -12.60
CA PHE A 211 -2.97 7.67 -13.72
C PHE A 211 -2.75 6.39 -14.53
N ILE A 212 -2.78 5.21 -13.89
CA ILE A 212 -2.81 3.92 -14.61
C ILE A 212 -4.07 3.86 -15.49
N GLY A 213 -5.24 4.17 -14.94
CA GLY A 213 -6.51 4.17 -15.69
C GLY A 213 -6.51 5.18 -16.85
N LEU A 214 -6.00 6.39 -16.59
CA LEU A 214 -5.83 7.43 -17.61
C LEU A 214 -4.88 6.97 -18.73
N SER A 215 -3.73 6.37 -18.37
CA SER A 215 -2.77 5.83 -19.33
C SER A 215 -3.43 4.80 -20.26
N ARG A 216 -4.22 3.88 -19.69
CA ARG A 216 -4.95 2.86 -20.46
C ARG A 216 -5.95 3.47 -21.44
N ALA A 217 -6.76 4.43 -21.00
CA ALA A 217 -7.73 5.10 -21.87
C ALA A 217 -7.04 5.88 -22.99
N CYS A 218 -6.01 6.68 -22.66
CA CYS A 218 -5.23 7.41 -23.65
C CYS A 218 -4.52 6.47 -24.62
N PHE A 219 -4.03 5.32 -24.15
CA PHE A 219 -3.41 4.30 -25.00
C PHE A 219 -4.42 3.74 -26.01
N THR A 220 -5.63 3.39 -25.55
CA THR A 220 -6.72 2.94 -26.43
C THR A 220 -7.04 4.00 -27.50
N ILE A 221 -7.29 5.24 -27.08
CA ILE A 221 -7.58 6.38 -27.99
C ILE A 221 -6.44 6.59 -28.99
N GLY A 222 -5.19 6.58 -28.53
CA GLY A 222 -4.00 6.72 -29.37
C GLY A 222 -3.86 5.57 -30.36
N SER A 223 -4.16 4.34 -29.93
CA SER A 223 -4.05 3.13 -30.75
C SER A 223 -5.11 3.09 -31.85
N ASP A 224 -6.33 3.55 -31.55
CA ASP A 224 -7.42 3.63 -32.52
C ASP A 224 -7.14 4.71 -33.57
N ARG A 225 -6.61 5.87 -33.14
CA ARG A 225 -6.18 6.93 -34.07
C ARG A 225 -5.03 6.49 -34.97
N ALA A 226 -4.11 5.66 -34.46
CA ALA A 226 -3.02 5.10 -35.25
C ALA A 226 -3.48 3.98 -36.20
N GLY A 227 -4.60 3.31 -35.88
CA GLY A 227 -5.14 2.15 -36.60
C GLY A 227 -6.07 2.45 -37.79
N PHE A 228 -6.40 3.72 -38.06
CA PHE A 228 -7.17 4.08 -39.26
C PHE A 228 -6.43 3.76 -40.57
N ASP A 229 -5.09 3.73 -40.56
CA ASP A 229 -4.27 3.22 -41.65
C ASP A 229 -4.18 1.69 -41.55
N HIS A 230 -4.69 0.94 -42.53
CA HIS A 230 -4.84 -0.53 -42.58
C HIS A 230 -3.53 -1.38 -42.47
N SER A 231 -2.42 -0.81 -42.02
CA SER A 231 -1.14 -1.52 -41.87
C SER A 231 -0.88 -1.89 -40.40
N GLY A 232 -0.73 -3.19 -40.11
CA GLY A 232 -0.32 -3.66 -38.77
C GLY A 232 1.00 -3.06 -38.27
N GLU A 233 1.84 -2.61 -39.21
CA GLU A 233 3.09 -1.89 -38.93
C GLU A 233 2.86 -0.53 -38.22
N ALA A 234 1.78 0.18 -38.55
CA ALA A 234 1.48 1.48 -37.92
C ALA A 234 1.18 1.36 -36.43
N LYS A 235 0.37 0.37 -36.04
CA LYS A 235 0.05 0.07 -34.64
C LYS A 235 1.29 -0.31 -33.87
N LEU A 236 2.14 -1.14 -34.47
CA LEU A 236 3.38 -1.55 -33.83
C LEU A 236 4.35 -0.37 -33.59
N LYS A 237 4.49 0.53 -34.57
CA LYS A 237 5.29 1.76 -34.40
C LYS A 237 4.75 2.65 -33.29
N ALA A 238 3.43 2.70 -33.11
CA ALA A 238 2.81 3.44 -32.01
C ALA A 238 3.07 2.76 -30.65
N TYR A 239 3.01 1.42 -30.57
CA TYR A 239 3.35 0.66 -29.37
C TYR A 239 4.83 0.82 -28.99
N HIS A 240 5.72 0.76 -29.98
CA HIS A 240 7.13 1.04 -29.78
C HIS A 240 7.34 2.45 -29.21
N GLY A 241 6.69 3.46 -29.78
CA GLY A 241 6.72 4.83 -29.28
C GLY A 241 6.20 4.94 -27.84
N PHE A 242 5.08 4.29 -27.51
CA PHE A 242 4.55 4.25 -26.15
C PHE A 242 5.55 3.67 -25.14
N VAL A 243 6.16 2.52 -25.44
CA VAL A 243 7.15 1.88 -24.56
C VAL A 243 8.38 2.77 -24.38
N THR A 244 8.98 3.22 -25.49
CA THR A 244 10.19 4.05 -25.48
C THR A 244 9.97 5.35 -24.70
N MET A 245 8.85 6.04 -24.93
CA MET A 245 8.51 7.28 -24.21
C MET A 245 8.22 7.02 -22.73
N THR A 246 7.47 5.96 -22.38
CA THR A 246 7.14 5.64 -20.99
C THR A 246 8.42 5.38 -20.18
N VAL A 247 9.34 4.59 -20.73
CA VAL A 247 10.62 4.29 -20.09
C VAL A 247 11.48 5.55 -19.97
N THR A 248 11.56 6.36 -21.02
CA THR A 248 12.34 7.60 -21.02
C THR A 248 11.81 8.62 -20.03
N PHE A 249 10.50 8.91 -20.08
CA PHE A 249 9.85 9.82 -19.13
C PHE A 249 9.93 9.28 -17.71
N GLY A 250 9.78 7.98 -17.51
CA GLY A 250 9.92 7.34 -16.20
C GLY A 250 11.30 7.53 -15.61
N MET A 251 12.37 7.28 -16.39
CA MET A 251 13.74 7.55 -15.94
C MET A 251 13.97 9.03 -15.63
N VAL A 252 13.47 9.95 -16.46
CA VAL A 252 13.63 11.39 -16.23
C VAL A 252 12.87 11.83 -14.97
N PHE A 253 11.59 11.49 -14.83
CA PHE A 253 10.80 11.89 -13.66
C PHE A 253 11.33 11.28 -12.38
N SER A 254 11.57 9.97 -12.34
CA SER A 254 12.08 9.30 -11.14
C SER A 254 13.52 9.69 -10.83
N GLY A 255 14.36 9.90 -11.84
CA GLY A 255 15.76 10.31 -11.64
C GLY A 255 15.89 11.75 -11.16
N VAL A 256 15.18 12.69 -11.79
CA VAL A 256 15.20 14.11 -11.39
C VAL A 256 14.53 14.29 -10.03
N ALA A 257 13.33 13.73 -9.83
CA ALA A 257 12.66 13.84 -8.54
C ALA A 257 13.46 13.12 -7.44
N GLY A 258 14.00 11.94 -7.72
CA GLY A 258 14.87 11.20 -6.78
C GLY A 258 16.07 12.03 -6.37
N HIS A 259 16.76 12.68 -7.31
CA HIS A 259 17.91 13.53 -6.99
C HIS A 259 17.58 14.70 -6.04
N PHE A 260 16.40 15.31 -6.17
CA PHE A 260 16.00 16.45 -5.35
C PHE A 260 15.30 16.07 -4.04
N LEU A 261 14.59 14.95 -4.02
CA LEU A 261 13.74 14.55 -2.89
C LEU A 261 14.37 13.44 -2.05
N GLU A 262 15.07 12.51 -2.68
CA GLU A 262 15.73 11.38 -2.00
C GLU A 262 17.21 11.68 -1.80
N HIS A 263 17.57 12.03 -0.57
CA HIS A 263 18.96 12.15 -0.17
C HIS A 263 19.49 10.73 0.04
N ILE A 264 20.01 10.13 -1.03
CA ILE A 264 20.64 8.81 -0.99
C ILE A 264 22.07 9.02 -0.52
N ASP A 265 22.30 8.92 0.78
CA ASP A 265 23.65 8.89 1.32
C ASP A 265 24.38 7.67 0.72
N SER A 266 25.44 7.92 -0.04
CA SER A 266 26.00 6.96 -0.99
C SER A 266 26.69 5.73 -0.37
N ILE A 267 26.57 5.50 0.94
CA ILE A 267 27.47 4.63 1.70
C ILE A 267 26.74 3.89 2.85
N TYR A 268 25.63 3.21 2.56
CA TYR A 268 25.24 2.07 3.40
C TYR A 268 25.46 0.78 2.62
N PRO A 269 26.29 -0.16 3.13
CA PRO A 269 26.41 -1.47 2.52
C PRO A 269 25.03 -2.14 2.59
N MET A 270 24.36 -2.22 1.44
CA MET A 270 23.10 -2.96 1.36
C MET A 270 23.39 -4.43 1.67
N ASP A 271 22.64 -4.98 2.61
CA ASP A 271 22.68 -6.39 2.92
C ASP A 271 22.35 -7.25 1.68
N TYR A 272 22.95 -8.44 1.61
CA TYR A 272 22.77 -9.39 0.51
C TYR A 272 21.30 -9.70 0.25
N TYR A 273 20.48 -9.82 1.30
CA TYR A 273 19.05 -10.07 1.16
C TYR A 273 18.32 -8.89 0.49
N THR A 274 18.67 -7.65 0.83
CA THR A 274 18.13 -6.44 0.20
C THR A 274 18.50 -6.36 -1.28
N ILE A 275 19.74 -6.66 -1.62
CA ILE A 275 20.22 -6.73 -3.00
C ILE A 275 19.46 -7.81 -3.78
N ALA A 276 19.37 -9.03 -3.25
CA ALA A 276 18.66 -10.14 -3.87
C ALA A 276 17.18 -9.82 -4.10
N LEU A 277 16.52 -9.19 -3.12
CA LEU A 277 15.13 -8.77 -3.21
C LEU A 277 14.93 -7.69 -4.27
N MET A 278 15.86 -6.73 -4.37
CA MET A 278 15.84 -5.71 -5.41
C MET A 278 16.02 -6.32 -6.82
N PHE A 279 16.92 -7.29 -6.98
CA PHE A 279 17.05 -8.04 -8.24
C PHE A 279 15.77 -8.80 -8.60
N LEU A 280 15.17 -9.51 -7.63
CA LEU A 280 13.91 -10.22 -7.84
C LEU A 280 12.78 -9.28 -8.23
N ASN A 281 12.71 -8.11 -7.59
CA ASN A 281 11.75 -7.06 -7.92
C ASN A 281 11.92 -6.57 -9.36
N MET A 282 13.14 -6.20 -9.76
CA MET A 282 13.44 -5.76 -11.13
C MET A 282 13.12 -6.83 -12.17
N LEU A 283 13.53 -8.09 -11.93
CA LEU A 283 13.22 -9.22 -12.82
C LEU A 283 11.70 -9.43 -12.97
N SER A 284 10.95 -9.26 -11.88
CA SER A 284 9.50 -9.39 -11.88
C SER A 284 8.85 -8.25 -12.66
N ILE A 285 9.31 -7.01 -12.49
CA ILE A 285 8.82 -5.85 -13.28
C ILE A 285 9.13 -6.05 -14.76
N ILE A 286 10.34 -6.49 -15.12
CA ILE A 286 10.70 -6.86 -16.50
C ILE A 286 9.76 -7.96 -17.01
N GLY A 287 9.55 -9.02 -16.23
CA GLY A 287 8.63 -10.10 -16.56
C GLY A 287 7.21 -9.61 -16.87
N THR A 288 6.70 -8.65 -16.09
CA THR A 288 5.40 -8.01 -16.37
C THR A 288 5.41 -7.22 -17.67
N GLY A 289 6.46 -6.44 -17.93
CA GLY A 289 6.61 -5.67 -19.17
C GLY A 289 6.63 -6.54 -20.43
N PHE A 290 7.30 -7.71 -20.36
CA PHE A 290 7.56 -8.58 -21.50
C PHE A 290 6.60 -9.77 -21.68
N SER A 291 5.72 -10.04 -20.72
CA SER A 291 4.56 -10.93 -20.97
C SER A 291 3.64 -10.39 -22.08
N GLY A 292 3.88 -9.14 -22.52
CA GLY A 292 3.17 -8.44 -23.58
C GLY A 292 1.73 -8.12 -23.23
N THR A 293 1.43 -8.13 -21.94
CA THR A 293 0.16 -7.68 -21.39
C THR A 293 0.32 -6.36 -20.66
N GLY A 294 1.43 -5.62 -20.69
CA GLY A 294 1.49 -4.22 -20.22
C GLY A 294 2.79 -3.83 -19.50
N LEU A 295 3.19 -2.56 -19.58
CA LEU A 295 4.40 -2.02 -18.92
C LEU A 295 4.25 -1.87 -17.39
N LEU A 296 3.02 -1.91 -16.89
CA LEU A 296 2.69 -1.60 -15.50
C LEU A 296 2.39 -2.91 -14.78
N ALA A 297 3.14 -3.19 -13.71
CA ALA A 297 2.97 -4.38 -12.90
C ALA A 297 1.58 -4.49 -12.25
N TYR A 298 0.77 -3.43 -12.24
CA TYR A 298 -0.50 -3.36 -11.52
C TYR A 298 -1.74 -3.52 -12.41
N SER A 299 -1.62 -3.34 -13.74
CA SER A 299 -2.74 -3.52 -14.65
C SER A 299 -2.26 -3.90 -16.05
N PRO A 300 -2.77 -5.01 -16.62
CA PRO A 300 -2.34 -5.45 -17.92
C PRO A 300 -3.00 -4.65 -19.06
N ILE A 301 -2.21 -3.96 -19.89
CA ILE A 301 -2.55 -3.45 -21.22
C ILE A 301 -2.16 -4.48 -22.31
N SER A 302 -3.13 -5.19 -22.90
CA SER A 302 -2.82 -6.09 -24.04
C SER A 302 -2.53 -5.33 -25.33
N PHE A 303 -1.48 -5.74 -26.04
CA PHE A 303 -1.11 -5.23 -27.38
C PHE A 303 -1.79 -6.00 -28.53
N ASP A 304 -2.80 -6.82 -28.24
CA ASP A 304 -3.47 -7.64 -29.25
C ASP A 304 -4.28 -6.80 -30.27
N ASN A 305 -4.29 -7.25 -31.53
CA ASN A 305 -4.62 -6.46 -32.72
C ASN A 305 -6.12 -6.12 -32.87
N GLN A 306 -6.99 -6.74 -32.05
CA GLN A 306 -8.45 -6.67 -32.14
C GLN A 306 -9.09 -5.77 -31.07
N ARG A 307 -8.55 -4.56 -30.84
CA ARG A 307 -9.29 -3.50 -30.16
C ARG A 307 -10.21 -2.84 -31.18
N HIS A 308 -11.47 -3.24 -31.22
CA HIS A 308 -12.54 -2.40 -31.75
C HIS A 308 -13.28 -1.79 -30.56
N PHE A 309 -13.78 -0.56 -30.70
CA PHE A 309 -14.71 0.09 -29.76
C PHE A 309 -16.01 -0.72 -29.65
N SER A 310 -15.98 -1.86 -28.95
CA SER A 310 -17.16 -2.67 -28.68
C SER A 310 -17.67 -2.35 -27.29
N ASN A 311 -18.96 -2.04 -27.19
CA ASN A 311 -19.73 -1.69 -25.99
C ASN A 311 -19.93 -2.87 -25.00
N VAL A 312 -18.93 -3.75 -24.83
CA VAL A 312 -19.04 -5.01 -24.08
C VAL A 312 -17.97 -5.04 -22.97
N PRO A 313 -18.28 -5.57 -21.77
CA PRO A 313 -17.39 -5.58 -20.60
C PRO A 313 -16.02 -6.16 -20.93
N LEU A 314 -15.01 -5.68 -20.20
CA LEU A 314 -13.60 -6.04 -20.30
C LEU A 314 -13.35 -7.47 -20.79
N ARG A 315 -12.40 -7.65 -21.72
CA ARG A 315 -11.90 -8.98 -22.09
C ARG A 315 -11.50 -9.72 -20.82
N GLY A 316 -12.24 -10.78 -20.48
CA GLY A 316 -12.17 -11.44 -19.17
C GLY A 316 -10.78 -11.95 -18.79
N VAL A 317 -9.89 -12.23 -19.75
CA VAL A 317 -8.54 -12.74 -19.48
C VAL A 317 -7.63 -11.68 -18.81
N GLU A 318 -7.65 -10.43 -19.29
CA GLU A 318 -6.82 -9.35 -18.73
C GLU A 318 -7.27 -8.98 -17.32
N PHE A 319 -8.58 -8.80 -17.15
CA PHE A 319 -9.15 -8.54 -15.84
C PHE A 319 -8.94 -9.72 -14.89
N ALA A 320 -9.14 -10.97 -15.34
CA ALA A 320 -8.89 -12.15 -14.52
C ALA A 320 -7.42 -12.27 -14.10
N ALA A 321 -6.47 -11.94 -14.98
CA ALA A 321 -5.05 -11.93 -14.65
C ALA A 321 -4.73 -10.90 -13.55
N ALA A 322 -5.29 -9.69 -13.65
CA ALA A 322 -5.16 -8.64 -12.62
C ALA A 322 -5.82 -9.05 -11.30
N PHE A 323 -7.06 -9.56 -11.37
CA PHE A 323 -7.80 -10.04 -10.20
C PHE A 323 -7.06 -11.19 -9.49
N LEU A 324 -6.52 -12.15 -10.24
CA LEU A 324 -5.75 -13.26 -9.68
C LEU A 324 -4.45 -12.79 -9.05
N SER A 325 -3.72 -11.86 -9.70
CA SER A 325 -2.51 -11.26 -9.13
C SER A 325 -2.82 -10.59 -7.80
N ASN A 326 -3.86 -9.76 -7.77
CA ASN A 326 -4.31 -9.06 -6.58
C ASN A 326 -4.78 -10.00 -5.48
N THR A 327 -5.45 -11.10 -5.84
CA THR A 327 -5.84 -12.14 -4.89
C THR A 327 -4.60 -12.82 -4.27
N ILE A 328 -3.58 -13.13 -5.07
CA ILE A 328 -2.32 -13.70 -4.57
C ILE A 328 -1.63 -12.72 -3.61
N VAL A 329 -1.49 -11.45 -4.00
CA VAL A 329 -0.87 -10.42 -3.15
C VAL A 329 -1.66 -10.26 -1.85
N LEU A 330 -2.99 -10.23 -1.90
CA LEU A 330 -3.85 -10.13 -0.74
C LEU A 330 -3.64 -11.29 0.23
N LEU A 331 -3.62 -12.53 -0.29
CA LEU A 331 -3.39 -13.73 0.51
C LEU A 331 -2.00 -13.72 1.16
N VAL A 332 -0.96 -13.39 0.40
CA VAL A 332 0.42 -13.31 0.94
C VAL A 332 0.52 -12.18 1.97
N ALA A 333 -0.09 -11.02 1.71
CA ALA A 333 -0.07 -9.89 2.61
C ALA A 333 -0.78 -10.17 3.94
N MET A 334 -1.83 -10.98 3.95
CA MET A 334 -2.52 -11.39 5.19
C MET A 334 -1.60 -12.11 6.18
N PHE A 335 -0.54 -12.76 5.72
CA PHE A 335 0.42 -13.51 6.55
C PHE A 335 1.80 -12.86 6.61
N SER A 336 1.95 -11.65 6.07
CA SER A 336 3.24 -10.94 6.03
C SER A 336 3.32 -9.89 7.12
N ASP A 337 4.51 -9.69 7.68
CA ASP A 337 4.74 -8.63 8.66
C ASP A 337 4.80 -7.24 8.01
N PRO A 338 4.10 -6.23 8.57
CA PRO A 338 3.15 -6.33 9.67
C PRO A 338 1.81 -6.94 9.24
N VAL A 339 1.26 -7.84 10.06
CA VAL A 339 0.00 -8.54 9.78
C VAL A 339 -1.17 -7.53 9.68
N PRO A 340 -1.87 -7.45 8.54
CA PRO A 340 -2.95 -6.49 8.34
C PRO A 340 -4.30 -7.00 8.88
N VAL A 341 -5.11 -6.09 9.40
CA VAL A 341 -6.53 -6.33 9.70
C VAL A 341 -7.37 -6.06 8.44
N VAL A 342 -7.99 -7.11 7.90
CA VAL A 342 -8.90 -6.98 6.74
C VAL A 342 -10.32 -7.37 7.14
N SER A 343 -11.24 -6.42 7.05
CA SER A 343 -12.65 -6.67 7.38
C SER A 343 -13.40 -7.37 6.25
N TRP A 344 -14.41 -8.16 6.61
CA TRP A 344 -15.30 -8.80 5.64
C TRP A 344 -15.98 -7.77 4.72
N ALA A 345 -16.25 -6.56 5.21
CA ALA A 345 -16.86 -5.49 4.44
C ALA A 345 -15.93 -4.98 3.31
N GLN A 346 -14.63 -4.87 3.57
CA GLN A 346 -13.64 -4.51 2.53
C GLN A 346 -13.57 -5.57 1.45
N LEU A 347 -13.50 -6.85 1.84
CA LEU A 347 -13.47 -7.98 0.91
C LEU A 347 -14.75 -8.05 0.07
N ALA A 348 -15.91 -7.88 0.70
CA ALA A 348 -17.19 -7.88 -0.01
C ALA A 348 -17.25 -6.72 -1.02
N ALA A 349 -16.84 -5.52 -0.64
CA ALA A 349 -16.78 -4.37 -1.54
C ALA A 349 -15.82 -4.62 -2.72
N TYR A 350 -14.64 -5.18 -2.46
CA TYR A 350 -13.68 -5.55 -3.51
C TYR A 350 -14.23 -6.61 -4.49
N LEU A 351 -14.91 -7.63 -3.98
CA LEU A 351 -15.52 -8.68 -4.81
C LEU A 351 -16.73 -8.15 -5.59
N ILE A 352 -17.53 -7.26 -5.02
CA ILE A 352 -18.65 -6.60 -5.70
C ILE A 352 -18.13 -5.71 -6.84
N SER A 353 -17.12 -4.88 -6.59
CA SER A 353 -16.52 -4.03 -7.62
C SER A 353 -15.90 -4.88 -8.74
N SER A 354 -15.17 -5.93 -8.38
CA SER A 354 -14.59 -6.86 -9.35
C SER A 354 -15.66 -7.58 -10.18
N SER A 355 -16.75 -8.03 -9.56
CA SER A 355 -17.87 -8.68 -10.24
C SER A 355 -18.61 -7.73 -11.18
N SER A 356 -18.76 -6.45 -10.80
CA SER A 356 -19.39 -5.43 -11.65
C SER A 356 -18.60 -5.16 -12.92
N LEU A 357 -17.25 -5.21 -12.86
CA LEU A 357 -16.37 -5.00 -14.02
C LEU A 357 -16.36 -6.17 -15.02
N LEU A 358 -16.57 -7.40 -14.56
CA LEU A 358 -16.72 -8.58 -15.42
C LEU A 358 -18.01 -8.55 -16.26
N GLY A 359 -19.05 -7.86 -15.76
CA GLY A 359 -20.36 -7.78 -16.37
C GLY A 359 -21.26 -8.99 -16.07
N ALA A 360 -22.57 -8.75 -16.04
CA ALA A 360 -23.56 -9.73 -15.56
C ALA A 360 -23.54 -11.06 -16.35
N ASP A 361 -23.38 -11.00 -17.67
CA ASP A 361 -23.43 -12.20 -18.53
C ASP A 361 -22.21 -13.11 -18.31
N GLN A 362 -21.00 -12.55 -18.18
CA GLN A 362 -19.79 -13.33 -17.93
C GLN A 362 -19.82 -13.93 -16.52
N VAL A 363 -20.20 -13.14 -15.51
CA VAL A 363 -20.35 -13.64 -14.14
C VAL A 363 -21.39 -14.74 -14.05
N GLN A 364 -22.55 -14.56 -14.71
CA GLN A 364 -23.58 -15.60 -14.78
C GLN A 364 -23.04 -16.88 -15.44
N SER A 365 -22.28 -16.77 -16.52
CA SER A 365 -21.67 -17.93 -17.18
C SER A 365 -20.67 -18.68 -16.29
N LEU A 366 -19.86 -17.95 -15.52
CA LEU A 366 -18.91 -18.51 -14.55
C LEU A 366 -19.64 -19.24 -13.43
N VAL A 367 -20.64 -18.60 -12.82
CA VAL A 367 -21.44 -19.17 -11.73
C VAL A 367 -22.16 -20.44 -12.20
N VAL A 368 -22.78 -20.41 -13.38
CA VAL A 368 -23.43 -21.59 -13.96
C VAL A 368 -22.41 -22.68 -14.29
N GLY A 369 -21.22 -22.32 -14.76
CA GLY A 369 -20.11 -23.27 -14.99
C GLY A 369 -19.65 -23.97 -13.71
N PHE A 370 -19.47 -23.23 -12.61
CA PHE A 370 -19.14 -23.81 -11.30
C PHE A 370 -20.24 -24.73 -10.77
N MET A 371 -21.51 -24.32 -10.88
CA MET A 371 -22.65 -25.14 -10.46
C MET A 371 -22.83 -26.39 -11.35
N GLY A 372 -22.58 -26.28 -12.65
CA GLY A 372 -22.72 -27.35 -13.64
C GLY A 372 -21.56 -28.35 -13.62
N GLY A 373 -20.34 -27.91 -13.30
CA GLY A 373 -19.17 -28.77 -13.14
C GLY A 373 -19.33 -29.81 -12.03
N ALA A 374 -20.12 -29.52 -10.99
CA ALA A 374 -20.49 -30.48 -9.96
C ALA A 374 -21.47 -31.57 -10.47
N LYS A 375 -22.18 -31.32 -11.58
CA LYS A 375 -23.22 -32.22 -12.11
C LYS A 375 -22.76 -33.09 -13.28
N ASN A 376 -21.68 -32.69 -13.97
CA ASN A 376 -21.15 -33.40 -15.15
C ASN A 376 -20.35 -34.68 -14.86
N SER A 377 -20.29 -35.14 -13.60
CA SER A 377 -19.82 -36.50 -13.28
C SER A 377 -20.92 -37.56 -13.42
N SER A 378 -22.18 -37.19 -13.63
CA SER A 378 -23.28 -38.16 -13.60
C SER A 378 -24.43 -37.77 -14.52
N SER A 379 -24.25 -37.91 -15.83
CA SER A 379 -25.27 -38.39 -16.80
C SER A 379 -24.89 -38.01 -18.23
N LYS A 380 -24.58 -39.02 -19.06
CA LYS A 380 -24.65 -38.91 -20.52
C LYS A 380 -26.09 -39.22 -20.92
N SER A 381 -26.93 -38.21 -21.11
CA SER A 381 -28.11 -38.37 -21.99
C SER A 381 -28.91 -37.07 -22.18
N ALA A 382 -29.23 -36.85 -23.46
CA ALA A 382 -30.33 -36.09 -24.04
C ALA A 382 -30.12 -34.58 -24.35
N PRO A 383 -30.48 -34.13 -25.57
CA PRO A 383 -30.42 -32.74 -25.98
C PRO A 383 -31.61 -31.97 -25.38
N THR A 384 -31.36 -31.25 -24.28
CA THR A 384 -32.37 -30.41 -23.65
C THR A 384 -32.49 -29.06 -24.35
N GLU A 385 -33.71 -28.82 -24.82
CA GLU A 385 -34.32 -27.54 -25.17
C GLU A 385 -33.83 -26.39 -24.26
N LYS A 386 -33.44 -25.25 -24.84
CA LYS A 386 -32.92 -24.05 -24.15
C LYS A 386 -33.98 -23.44 -23.23
N ARG A 387 -34.22 -24.05 -22.07
CA ARG A 387 -35.06 -23.51 -21.01
C ARG A 387 -34.38 -22.23 -20.50
N LYS A 388 -35.05 -21.08 -20.66
CA LYS A 388 -34.61 -19.79 -20.11
C LYS A 388 -34.54 -19.89 -18.59
N SER A 389 -33.38 -20.32 -18.06
CA SER A 389 -33.09 -20.32 -16.63
C SER A 389 -33.33 -18.91 -16.11
N GLY A 390 -34.22 -18.77 -15.13
CA GLY A 390 -34.52 -17.47 -14.52
C GLY A 390 -33.24 -16.81 -13.98
N ARG A 391 -33.07 -15.51 -14.25
CA ARG A 391 -31.90 -14.71 -13.81
C ARG A 391 -31.71 -14.67 -12.28
N LEU A 392 -32.70 -15.07 -11.49
CA LEU A 392 -32.67 -14.99 -10.03
C LEU A 392 -31.69 -15.98 -9.39
N LEU A 393 -31.63 -17.22 -9.88
CA LEU A 393 -30.79 -18.27 -9.29
C LEU A 393 -29.27 -17.96 -9.36
N PRO A 394 -28.69 -17.59 -10.53
CA PRO A 394 -27.27 -17.26 -10.61
C PRO A 394 -26.91 -15.99 -9.84
N SER A 395 -27.81 -15.00 -9.79
CA SER A 395 -27.60 -13.79 -8.98
C SER A 395 -27.56 -14.10 -7.48
N LEU A 396 -28.44 -14.97 -6.99
CA LEU A 396 -28.42 -15.42 -5.60
C LEU A 396 -27.14 -16.21 -5.29
N ALA A 397 -26.73 -17.12 -6.18
CA ALA A 397 -25.48 -17.86 -6.03
C ALA A 397 -24.25 -16.95 -5.99
N LEU A 398 -24.21 -15.89 -6.81
CA LEU A 398 -23.15 -14.88 -6.76
C LEU A 398 -23.07 -14.18 -5.40
N VAL A 399 -24.21 -13.72 -4.87
CA VAL A 399 -24.26 -13.07 -3.54
C VAL A 399 -23.73 -14.02 -2.46
N VAL A 400 -24.18 -15.27 -2.47
CA VAL A 400 -23.69 -16.30 -1.53
C VAL A 400 -22.17 -16.51 -1.66
N MET A 401 -21.65 -16.61 -2.88
CA MET A 401 -20.21 -16.77 -3.13
C MET A 401 -19.40 -15.56 -2.62
N ILE A 402 -19.88 -14.34 -2.84
CA ILE A 402 -19.25 -13.12 -2.32
C ILE A 402 -19.24 -13.12 -0.79
N THR A 403 -20.37 -13.43 -0.15
CA THR A 403 -20.48 -13.47 1.30
C THR A 403 -19.55 -14.51 1.91
N ILE A 404 -19.55 -15.75 1.39
CA ILE A 404 -18.68 -16.83 1.89
C ILE A 404 -17.20 -16.48 1.70
N SER A 405 -16.81 -15.98 0.52
CA SER A 405 -15.41 -15.63 0.23
C SER A 405 -14.93 -14.48 1.12
N SER A 406 -15.79 -13.47 1.34
CA SER A 406 -15.47 -12.34 2.22
C SER A 406 -15.33 -12.76 3.68
N TRP A 407 -16.21 -13.66 4.14
CA TRP A 407 -16.12 -14.22 5.48
C TRP A 407 -14.87 -15.07 5.66
N ALA A 408 -14.57 -15.96 4.70
CA ALA A 408 -13.37 -16.80 4.72
C ALA A 408 -12.08 -15.96 4.73
N GLY A 409 -11.98 -14.93 3.88
CA GLY A 409 -10.81 -14.05 3.85
C GLY A 409 -10.62 -13.24 5.15
N SER A 410 -11.72 -12.73 5.74
CA SER A 410 -11.64 -12.02 7.02
C SER A 410 -11.30 -12.97 8.18
N TYR A 411 -11.78 -14.21 8.12
CA TYR A 411 -11.39 -15.27 9.05
C TYR A 411 -9.91 -15.61 8.94
N LEU A 412 -9.36 -15.74 7.71
CA LEU A 412 -7.92 -15.95 7.49
C LEU A 412 -7.07 -14.79 8.06
N SER A 413 -7.46 -13.54 7.80
CA SER A 413 -6.80 -12.37 8.41
C SER A 413 -6.85 -12.44 9.95
N SER A 414 -8.00 -12.79 10.52
CA SER A 414 -8.16 -12.97 11.96
C SER A 414 -7.29 -14.10 12.53
N LEU A 415 -7.16 -15.21 11.80
CA LEU A 415 -6.26 -16.31 12.18
C LEU A 415 -4.79 -15.85 12.20
N SER A 416 -4.34 -15.10 11.19
CA SER A 416 -2.98 -14.57 11.16
C SER A 416 -2.71 -13.60 12.30
N ILE A 417 -3.70 -12.81 12.70
CA ILE A 417 -3.57 -11.91 13.84
C ILE A 417 -3.51 -12.69 15.15
N ASN A 418 -4.30 -13.76 15.27
CA ASN A 418 -4.29 -14.61 16.45
C ASN A 418 -3.03 -15.49 16.56
N SER A 419 -2.27 -15.67 15.48
CA SER A 419 -0.97 -16.33 15.51
C SER A 419 0.19 -15.43 15.93
N ILE A 420 -0.04 -14.12 16.10
CA ILE A 420 0.98 -13.21 16.63
C ILE A 420 1.34 -13.65 18.06
N GLY A 421 2.65 -13.68 18.34
CA GLY A 421 3.18 -14.08 19.64
C GLY A 421 2.56 -13.29 20.79
N LYS A 422 2.40 -13.95 21.93
CA LYS A 422 1.96 -13.27 23.16
C LYS A 422 3.03 -12.27 23.60
N SER A 423 2.59 -11.13 24.13
CA SER A 423 3.48 -10.17 24.77
C SER A 423 4.24 -10.80 25.93
N LEU A 424 5.45 -10.31 26.18
CA LEU A 424 6.15 -10.62 27.41
C LEU A 424 5.37 -10.03 28.60
N PRO A 425 5.40 -10.71 29.76
CA PRO A 425 4.67 -10.24 30.93
C PRO A 425 5.22 -8.90 31.42
N SER A 426 4.32 -8.01 31.85
CA SER A 426 4.70 -6.77 32.52
C SER A 426 4.84 -6.97 34.02
N ALA A 427 5.94 -6.50 34.60
CA ALA A 427 6.10 -6.31 36.04
C ALA A 427 5.34 -5.05 36.47
N LEU A 428 4.35 -5.20 37.35
CA LEU A 428 3.57 -4.07 37.90
C LEU A 428 3.85 -3.93 39.39
N ASP A 429 4.08 -2.70 39.87
CA ASP A 429 4.12 -2.41 41.31
C ASP A 429 2.69 -2.37 41.87
N LEU A 430 2.14 -3.54 42.18
CA LEU A 430 0.79 -3.67 42.75
C LEU A 430 0.69 -3.13 44.18
N SER A 431 1.83 -2.91 44.85
CA SER A 431 1.87 -2.35 46.21
C SER A 431 1.72 -0.83 46.22
N TYR A 432 1.96 -0.18 45.07
CA TYR A 432 1.88 1.26 44.92
C TYR A 432 0.45 1.79 45.13
N LYS A 433 0.34 2.86 45.93
CA LYS A 433 -0.92 3.58 46.17
C LYS A 433 -0.76 5.03 45.69
N PRO A 434 -1.44 5.43 44.60
CA PRO A 434 -1.30 6.77 44.04
C PRO A 434 -1.94 7.83 44.94
N SER A 435 -1.36 9.04 44.95
CA SER A 435 -1.91 10.19 45.70
C SER A 435 -2.97 10.98 44.93
N SER A 436 -3.00 10.85 43.60
CA SER A 436 -3.96 11.50 42.71
C SER A 436 -4.48 10.52 41.67
N ARG A 437 -5.67 10.80 41.13
CA ARG A 437 -6.27 9.94 40.11
C ARG A 437 -5.63 10.11 38.74
N PHE A 438 -5.38 11.35 38.31
CA PHE A 438 -4.89 11.62 36.98
C PHE A 438 -4.08 12.90 36.94
N ASP A 439 -2.88 12.84 36.36
CA ASP A 439 -2.04 14.02 36.13
C ASP A 439 -1.84 14.23 34.62
N ILE A 440 -1.88 15.48 34.17
CA ILE A 440 -1.52 15.90 32.81
C ILE A 440 -0.21 16.68 32.92
N VAL A 441 0.87 16.08 32.44
CA VAL A 441 2.23 16.64 32.46
C VAL A 441 2.54 17.23 31.09
N VAL A 442 2.72 18.55 31.05
CA VAL A 442 2.96 19.31 29.82
C VAL A 442 4.38 19.84 29.80
N SER A 443 5.11 19.56 28.73
CA SER A 443 6.38 20.23 28.43
C SER A 443 6.11 21.45 27.55
N VAL A 444 6.47 22.63 28.04
CA VAL A 444 6.33 23.93 27.37
C VAL A 444 7.72 24.55 27.21
N TYR A 445 8.03 25.13 26.07
CA TYR A 445 9.14 26.05 25.86
C TYR A 445 8.57 27.47 25.67
N ASN A 446 8.36 27.91 24.42
CA ASN A 446 7.90 29.25 24.07
C ASN A 446 6.51 29.27 23.41
N GLU A 447 5.72 28.20 23.57
CA GLU A 447 4.39 28.11 23.00
C GLU A 447 3.44 29.13 23.62
N ASN A 448 2.48 29.62 22.82
CA ASN A 448 1.50 30.60 23.27
C ASN A 448 0.62 30.02 24.41
N PRO A 449 0.60 30.63 25.61
CA PRO A 449 -0.18 30.14 26.76
C PRO A 449 -1.68 29.96 26.48
N THR A 450 -2.25 30.77 25.60
CA THR A 450 -3.66 30.65 25.19
C THR A 450 -3.89 29.35 24.41
N LEU A 451 -3.01 29.00 23.47
CA LEU A 451 -3.09 27.74 22.72
C LEU A 451 -2.88 26.53 23.63
N VAL A 452 -2.00 26.65 24.63
CA VAL A 452 -1.81 25.59 25.64
C VAL A 452 -3.09 25.39 26.44
N LYS A 453 -3.75 26.48 26.86
CA LYS A 453 -5.05 26.40 27.55
C LYS A 453 -6.11 25.73 26.69
N GLU A 454 -6.26 26.14 25.43
CA GLU A 454 -7.24 25.56 24.50
C GLU A 454 -7.01 24.05 24.31
N THR A 455 -5.74 23.65 24.19
CA THR A 455 -5.33 22.25 24.10
C THR A 455 -5.74 21.47 25.36
N LEU A 456 -5.45 22.02 26.55
CA LEU A 456 -5.81 21.42 27.83
C LEU A 456 -7.33 21.34 28.03
N ASP A 457 -8.07 22.36 27.65
CA ASP A 457 -9.53 22.39 27.73
C ASP A 457 -10.15 21.33 26.81
N ALA A 458 -9.63 21.16 25.60
CA ALA A 458 -10.03 20.10 24.69
C ALA A 458 -9.76 18.70 25.28
N ILE A 459 -8.57 18.47 25.85
CA ILE A 459 -8.22 17.19 26.49
C ILE A 459 -9.11 16.90 27.68
N LYS A 460 -9.35 17.88 28.56
CA LYS A 460 -10.24 17.73 29.72
C LYS A 460 -11.68 17.43 29.32
N SER A 461 -12.12 17.88 28.15
CA SER A 461 -13.47 17.60 27.64
C SER A 461 -13.68 16.16 27.14
N THR A 462 -12.64 15.33 27.16
CA THR A 462 -12.74 13.93 26.69
C THR A 462 -13.58 13.05 27.61
N ALA A 463 -14.08 11.93 27.08
CA ALA A 463 -15.09 11.08 27.72
C ALA A 463 -14.72 10.67 29.15
N MET A 464 -13.49 10.20 29.38
CA MET A 464 -13.02 9.85 30.72
C MET A 464 -12.66 11.10 31.54
N LEU A 465 -11.88 12.03 30.96
CA LEU A 465 -11.30 13.14 31.72
C LEU A 465 -12.34 14.17 32.18
N SER A 466 -13.46 14.29 31.49
CA SER A 466 -14.58 15.16 31.89
C SER A 466 -15.29 14.70 33.17
N THR A 467 -15.13 13.43 33.54
CA THR A 467 -15.74 12.85 34.76
C THR A 467 -14.86 12.98 36.00
N ILE A 468 -13.62 13.42 35.83
CA ILE A 468 -12.63 13.57 36.90
C ILE A 468 -12.03 14.97 36.88
N LYS A 469 -11.31 15.34 37.94
CA LYS A 469 -10.52 16.56 37.97
C LYS A 469 -9.04 16.20 37.85
N PRO A 470 -8.44 16.22 36.64
CA PRO A 470 -7.02 15.94 36.49
C PRO A 470 -6.19 17.10 37.07
N ASN A 471 -5.02 16.79 37.63
CA ASN A 471 -4.04 17.80 38.01
C ASN A 471 -3.19 18.19 36.79
N ILE A 472 -3.07 19.48 36.52
CA ILE A 472 -2.28 19.99 35.40
C ILE A 472 -0.93 20.48 35.92
N ILE A 473 0.13 19.85 35.43
CA ILE A 473 1.52 20.15 35.81
C ILE A 473 2.26 20.59 34.55
N ILE A 474 2.67 21.84 34.53
CA ILE A 474 3.45 22.42 33.42
C ILE A 474 4.91 22.54 33.83
N TYR A 475 5.79 22.04 32.99
CA TYR A 475 7.21 22.32 33.05
C TYR A 475 7.57 23.28 31.91
N SER A 476 8.00 24.50 32.27
CA SER A 476 8.50 25.48 31.31
C SER A 476 10.01 25.38 31.18
N LYS A 477 10.49 25.26 29.95
CA LYS A 477 11.91 25.25 29.58
C LYS A 477 12.40 26.59 29.03
N ASP A 478 11.51 27.58 28.91
CA ASP A 478 11.88 28.91 28.49
C ASP A 478 12.57 29.64 29.66
N PRO A 479 13.86 30.04 29.52
CA PRO A 479 14.60 30.74 30.57
C PRO A 479 13.97 32.08 30.95
N ASP A 480 13.11 32.66 30.11
CA ASP A 480 12.47 33.95 30.33
C ASP A 480 11.01 33.84 30.80
N ALA A 481 10.46 32.63 30.88
CA ALA A 481 9.06 32.43 31.26
C ALA A 481 8.74 32.95 32.68
N ASP A 482 7.68 33.75 32.78
CA ASP A 482 7.01 34.10 34.05
C ASP A 482 6.06 32.96 34.45
N VAL A 483 6.50 32.19 35.44
CA VAL A 483 5.77 31.05 36.00
C VAL A 483 4.38 31.42 36.52
N LYS A 484 4.21 32.62 37.11
CA LYS A 484 2.92 33.06 37.67
C LYS A 484 1.95 33.44 36.56
N GLU A 485 2.45 34.13 35.54
CA GLU A 485 1.65 34.48 34.37
C GLU A 485 1.23 33.22 33.62
N LEU A 486 2.18 32.31 33.35
CA LEU A 486 1.91 31.05 32.67
C LEU A 486 0.87 30.21 33.43
N LYS A 487 0.99 30.14 34.77
CA LYS A 487 0.00 29.46 35.63
C LYS A 487 -1.38 30.08 35.50
N LYS A 488 -1.47 31.42 35.56
CA LYS A 488 -2.74 32.15 35.45
C LYS A 488 -3.37 31.98 34.06
N ALA A 489 -2.56 32.08 33.01
CA ALA A 489 -3.02 32.00 31.63
C ALA A 489 -3.53 30.60 31.26
N THR A 490 -2.83 29.56 31.71
CA THR A 490 -3.18 28.15 31.40
C THR A 490 -4.19 27.55 32.38
N GLY A 491 -4.28 28.09 33.58
CA GLY A 491 -5.08 27.50 34.67
C GLY A 491 -4.43 26.24 35.27
N ALA A 492 -3.12 26.05 35.11
CA ALA A 492 -2.41 24.90 35.64
C ALA A 492 -2.37 24.89 37.18
N ASP A 493 -2.36 23.70 37.78
CA ASP A 493 -2.24 23.53 39.23
C ASP A 493 -0.80 23.79 39.70
N VAL A 494 0.18 23.34 38.90
CA VAL A 494 1.61 23.50 39.15
C VAL A 494 2.30 23.99 37.88
N VAL A 495 3.21 24.95 38.03
CA VAL A 495 4.13 25.38 36.98
C VAL A 495 5.53 25.40 37.58
N GLU A 496 6.44 24.63 37.01
CA GLU A 496 7.84 24.51 37.43
C GLU A 496 8.75 24.89 36.24
N LYS A 497 9.90 25.51 36.52
CA LYS A 497 10.87 25.89 35.49
C LYS A 497 11.99 24.85 35.44
N LEU A 498 12.36 24.42 34.23
CA LEU A 498 13.47 23.50 33.97
C LEU A 498 14.49 24.16 33.05
N GLU A 499 15.74 23.68 33.10
CA GLU A 499 16.72 24.02 32.08
C GLU A 499 16.30 23.43 30.73
N ASN A 500 16.60 24.14 29.64
CA ASN A 500 16.27 23.68 28.28
C ASN A 500 17.25 22.60 27.81
N LEU A 501 17.17 21.40 28.40
CA LEU A 501 18.03 20.26 28.07
C LEU A 501 17.17 19.04 27.73
N GLY A 502 17.53 18.30 26.68
CA GLY A 502 16.95 16.98 26.38
C GLY A 502 15.47 16.95 25.96
N ARG A 503 14.96 18.03 25.34
CA ARG A 503 13.59 18.12 24.77
C ARG A 503 12.45 17.70 25.72
N GLU A 504 11.27 17.37 25.22
CA GLU A 504 10.16 16.85 26.03
C GLU A 504 10.52 15.57 26.82
N GLY A 505 11.41 14.73 26.28
CA GLY A 505 11.80 13.47 26.93
C GLY A 505 12.41 13.68 28.32
N ALA A 506 13.32 14.65 28.45
CA ALA A 506 13.91 15.02 29.72
C ALA A 506 12.88 15.55 30.72
N THR A 507 11.88 16.30 30.25
CA THR A 507 10.79 16.81 31.11
C THR A 507 10.02 15.65 31.74
N TYR A 508 9.68 14.63 30.95
CA TYR A 508 8.92 13.48 31.43
C TYR A 508 9.73 12.59 32.36
N LEU A 509 11.00 12.35 32.03
CA LEU A 509 11.93 11.63 32.91
C LEU A 509 12.14 12.38 34.23
N HIS A 510 12.31 13.70 34.19
CA HIS A 510 12.39 14.54 35.39
C HIS A 510 11.16 14.38 36.28
N HIS A 511 9.95 14.43 35.69
CA HIS A 511 8.71 14.22 36.44
C HIS A 511 8.68 12.82 37.09
N ILE A 512 8.97 11.77 36.32
CA ILE A 512 8.98 10.38 36.82
C ILE A 512 9.95 10.22 37.99
N VAL A 513 11.19 10.70 37.84
CA VAL A 513 12.26 10.56 38.84
C VAL A 513 11.96 11.35 40.11
N ASN A 514 11.52 12.61 39.97
CA ASN A 514 11.34 13.52 41.11
C ASN A 514 9.98 13.39 41.80
N LYS A 515 8.99 12.80 41.14
CA LYS A 515 7.68 12.49 41.73
C LYS A 515 7.48 10.99 41.93
N TRP A 516 8.54 10.18 41.91
CA TRP A 516 8.49 8.70 41.96
C TRP A 516 7.51 8.12 42.99
N ASP A 517 7.49 8.66 44.21
CA ASP A 517 6.61 8.17 45.30
C ASP A 517 5.21 8.82 45.31
N LYS A 518 4.96 9.80 44.43
CA LYS A 518 3.74 10.61 44.34
C LYS A 518 3.16 10.66 42.92
N LEU A 519 3.52 9.70 42.08
CA LEU A 519 2.91 9.53 40.75
C LEU A 519 1.38 9.37 40.86
N ALA A 520 0.66 9.88 39.88
CA ALA A 520 -0.77 9.61 39.77
C ALA A 520 -1.03 8.13 39.46
N GLU A 521 -2.30 7.71 39.61
CA GLU A 521 -2.74 6.40 39.12
C GLU A 521 -2.43 6.26 37.62
N GLN A 522 -2.71 7.32 36.86
CA GLN A 522 -2.36 7.47 35.44
C GLN A 522 -1.84 8.89 35.18
N THR A 523 -0.81 8.99 34.34
CA THR A 523 -0.21 10.26 33.94
C THR A 523 -0.22 10.35 32.42
N MET A 524 -0.78 11.44 31.88
CA MET A 524 -0.65 11.81 30.47
C MET A 524 0.56 12.72 30.30
N PHE A 525 1.51 12.29 29.47
CA PHE A 525 2.66 13.09 29.07
C PHE A 525 2.40 13.67 27.68
N ILE A 526 2.44 14.99 27.56
CA ILE A 526 2.11 15.68 26.31
C ILE A 526 2.96 16.93 26.09
N GLN A 527 3.15 17.31 24.83
CA GLN A 527 3.77 18.57 24.44
C GLN A 527 2.72 19.69 24.46
N ALA A 528 3.15 20.92 24.72
CA ALA A 528 2.28 22.11 24.83
C ALA A 528 1.45 22.39 23.57
N HIS A 529 1.99 22.08 22.39
CA HIS A 529 1.30 22.20 21.12
C HIS A 529 1.31 20.86 20.38
N ALA A 530 0.32 20.02 20.66
CA ALA A 530 0.13 18.79 19.91
C ALA A 530 -0.33 19.13 18.48
N HIS A 531 0.58 19.04 17.51
CA HIS A 531 0.33 19.43 16.10
C HIS A 531 -0.84 18.71 15.40
N ASN A 532 -1.43 17.68 16.03
CA ASN A 532 -2.49 16.83 15.48
C ASN A 532 -3.68 16.72 16.45
N MET A 533 -4.14 17.83 17.05
CA MET A 533 -5.25 17.82 18.00
C MET A 533 -6.53 17.19 17.45
N ARG A 534 -6.80 17.38 16.15
CA ARG A 534 -7.96 16.83 15.46
C ARG A 534 -8.01 15.30 15.55
N GLU A 535 -6.85 14.65 15.46
CA GLU A 535 -6.74 13.19 15.50
C GLU A 535 -6.43 12.65 16.90
N LEU A 536 -5.76 13.46 17.74
CA LEU A 536 -5.43 13.11 19.12
C LEU A 536 -6.66 12.99 20.01
N ILE A 537 -7.61 13.93 19.93
CA ILE A 537 -8.80 13.94 20.80
C ILE A 537 -9.65 12.66 20.62
N PRO A 538 -9.97 12.21 19.39
CA PRO A 538 -10.61 10.91 19.17
C PRO A 538 -9.83 9.74 19.78
N ARG A 539 -8.48 9.73 19.67
CA ARG A 539 -7.64 8.69 20.28
C ARG A 539 -7.83 8.63 21.81
N ILE A 540 -7.86 9.77 22.47
CA ILE A 540 -8.10 9.83 23.92
C ILE A 540 -9.53 9.38 24.24
N ASN A 541 -10.54 9.90 23.54
CA ASN A 541 -11.95 9.55 23.77
C ASN A 541 -12.23 8.05 23.61
N ASP A 542 -11.69 7.44 22.56
CA ASP A 542 -12.03 6.08 22.19
C ASP A 542 -11.26 5.04 23.02
N TYR A 543 -10.03 5.35 23.43
CA TYR A 543 -9.11 4.37 24.03
C TYR A 543 -8.77 4.63 25.49
N LEU A 544 -8.78 5.87 25.99
CA LEU A 544 -8.38 6.10 27.39
C LEU A 544 -9.46 5.57 28.35
N VAL A 545 -9.09 4.56 29.14
CA VAL A 545 -9.94 3.90 30.15
C VAL A 545 -9.24 3.81 31.51
N THR A 546 -10.00 3.45 32.54
CA THR A 546 -9.49 3.31 33.93
C THR A 546 -8.37 2.28 34.04
N GLU A 547 -8.37 1.24 33.21
CA GLU A 547 -7.37 0.17 33.20
C GLU A 547 -6.18 0.47 32.27
N THR A 548 -6.09 1.68 31.68
CA THR A 548 -4.98 2.05 30.79
C THR A 548 -3.64 1.93 31.52
N GLY A 549 -2.81 0.98 31.08
CA GLY A 549 -1.43 0.82 31.54
C GLY A 549 -0.48 1.66 30.70
N MET A 550 -0.53 1.52 29.38
CA MET A 550 0.23 2.32 28.42
C MET A 550 -0.58 2.54 27.15
N LEU A 551 -0.95 3.78 26.86
CA LEU A 551 -1.60 4.21 25.62
C LEU A 551 -0.70 5.18 24.88
N SER A 552 -0.25 4.79 23.68
CA SER A 552 0.45 5.72 22.80
C SER A 552 -0.53 6.67 22.12
N LEU A 553 -0.19 7.96 22.13
CA LEU A 553 -0.97 9.02 21.49
C LEU A 553 -0.34 9.50 20.16
N GLY A 554 0.80 8.93 19.78
CA GLY A 554 1.48 9.19 18.52
C GLY A 554 1.04 8.27 17.38
N PHE A 555 1.83 8.26 16.31
CA PHE A 555 1.66 7.27 15.24
C PHE A 555 1.98 5.86 15.76
N THR A 556 1.29 4.85 15.25
CA THR A 556 1.32 3.48 15.77
C THR A 556 1.67 2.46 14.71
N GLY A 557 2.00 1.25 15.15
CA GLY A 557 2.18 0.08 14.28
C GLY A 557 3.52 0.03 13.54
N MET A 558 4.50 0.81 14.01
CA MET A 558 5.88 0.73 13.55
C MET A 558 6.67 -0.19 14.47
N VAL A 559 7.28 -1.22 13.91
CA VAL A 559 8.10 -2.19 14.62
C VAL A 559 9.50 -2.21 14.03
N CYS A 560 10.49 -2.46 14.88
CA CYS A 560 11.87 -2.68 14.47
C CYS A 560 12.39 -4.00 15.07
N ASP A 561 13.52 -4.48 14.57
CA ASP A 561 14.24 -5.61 15.16
C ASP A 561 15.08 -5.15 16.35
N CYS A 562 15.06 -5.91 17.45
CA CYS A 562 15.63 -5.50 18.74
C CYS A 562 17.13 -5.14 18.69
N GLN A 563 17.96 -5.80 17.85
CA GLN A 563 19.40 -5.50 17.74
C GLN A 563 19.77 -4.46 16.67
N THR A 564 18.91 -4.25 15.67
CA THR A 564 19.16 -3.35 14.54
C THR A 564 18.00 -2.37 14.42
N CYS A 565 17.59 -1.81 15.56
CA CYS A 565 16.36 -1.06 15.63
C CYS A 565 16.51 0.29 14.93
N GLY A 566 15.60 0.59 14.01
CA GLY A 566 15.51 1.85 13.31
C GLY A 566 14.12 2.09 12.76
N ASP A 567 13.89 3.26 12.19
CA ASP A 567 12.62 3.64 11.58
C ASP A 567 12.79 4.20 10.16
N ARG A 568 11.66 4.30 9.46
CA ARG A 568 11.62 4.78 8.07
C ARG A 568 11.93 6.25 7.88
N TRP A 569 12.09 7.00 8.98
CA TRP A 569 12.43 8.41 8.96
C TRP A 569 13.92 8.65 9.19
N GLY A 570 14.72 7.58 9.18
CA GLY A 570 16.18 7.64 9.27
C GLY A 570 16.72 7.66 10.70
N TRP A 571 15.89 7.38 11.71
CA TRP A 571 16.39 7.16 13.07
C TRP A 571 16.89 5.72 13.22
N GLU A 572 18.00 5.56 13.93
CA GLU A 572 18.61 4.27 14.28
C GLU A 572 19.06 4.28 15.74
N ASP A 573 18.99 3.14 16.41
CA ASP A 573 19.50 2.98 17.77
C ASP A 573 21.02 2.84 17.80
N LYS A 574 21.71 3.94 17.54
CA LYS A 574 23.18 3.99 17.50
C LYS A 574 23.84 3.76 18.87
N TYR A 575 23.08 3.93 19.95
CA TYR A 575 23.56 3.79 21.33
C TYR A 575 23.34 2.39 21.90
N ASN A 576 22.78 1.45 21.11
CA ASN A 576 22.43 0.11 21.58
C ASN A 576 21.51 0.16 22.82
N THR A 577 20.65 1.19 22.91
CA THR A 577 19.79 1.46 24.06
C THR A 577 18.61 0.48 24.11
N VAL A 578 18.02 0.15 22.96
CA VAL A 578 16.90 -0.79 22.84
C VAL A 578 17.27 -2.18 23.36
N PRO A 579 18.33 -2.85 22.89
CA PRO A 579 18.70 -4.18 23.39
C PRO A 579 19.07 -4.15 24.88
N GLN A 580 19.85 -3.16 25.33
CA GLN A 580 20.24 -3.05 26.74
C GLN A 580 19.02 -2.89 27.65
N LEU A 581 18.10 -1.99 27.31
CA LEU A 581 16.89 -1.78 28.11
C LEU A 581 15.95 -2.98 28.04
N PHE A 582 15.84 -3.63 26.89
CA PHE A 582 15.03 -4.84 26.73
C PHE A 582 15.48 -5.93 27.71
N GLU A 583 16.78 -6.23 27.74
CA GLU A 583 17.35 -7.25 28.61
C GLU A 583 17.20 -6.88 30.10
N GLN A 584 17.37 -5.60 30.44
CA GLN A 584 17.19 -5.12 31.81
C GLN A 584 15.72 -5.20 32.29
N ILE A 585 14.77 -4.87 31.42
CA ILE A 585 13.34 -4.78 31.74
C ILE A 585 12.71 -6.16 31.79
N TYR A 586 12.90 -6.96 30.74
CA TYR A 586 12.24 -8.26 30.61
C TYR A 586 13.06 -9.43 31.18
N ARG A 587 14.36 -9.24 31.45
CA ARG A 587 15.28 -10.30 31.88
C ARG A 587 15.37 -11.47 30.89
N GLU A 588 15.16 -11.16 29.62
CA GLU A 588 15.20 -12.08 28.48
C GLU A 588 16.22 -11.56 27.46
N PRO A 589 16.95 -12.43 26.74
CA PRO A 589 17.93 -12.00 25.75
C PRO A 589 17.25 -11.29 24.57
N CYS A 590 17.87 -10.19 24.11
CA CYS A 590 17.41 -9.49 22.92
C CYS A 590 17.88 -10.22 21.65
N ASN A 591 16.99 -11.03 21.06
CA ASN A 591 17.28 -11.72 19.81
C ASN A 591 17.16 -10.77 18.59
N PRO A 592 17.93 -10.99 17.50
CA PRO A 592 17.87 -10.16 16.29
C PRO A 592 16.51 -10.09 15.60
N ARG A 593 15.58 -11.00 15.90
CA ARG A 593 14.23 -11.03 15.31
C ARG A 593 13.13 -10.71 16.32
N THR A 594 13.48 -10.26 17.52
CA THR A 594 12.49 -9.84 18.51
C THR A 594 11.91 -8.50 18.05
N PRO A 595 10.60 -8.43 17.72
CA PRO A 595 10.00 -7.18 17.27
C PRO A 595 9.78 -6.24 18.46
N ILE A 596 10.16 -4.97 18.28
CA ILE A 596 9.99 -3.90 19.25
C ILE A 596 9.06 -2.85 18.65
N LEU A 597 7.90 -2.65 19.27
CA LEU A 597 6.96 -1.59 18.92
C LEU A 597 7.50 -0.23 19.39
N LEU A 598 7.66 0.67 18.44
CA LEU A 598 8.17 2.03 18.64
C LEU A 598 7.05 3.01 19.00
N SER A 599 7.40 4.02 19.80
CA SER A 599 6.55 5.19 20.09
C SER A 599 7.00 6.42 19.30
N TYR A 600 6.08 7.38 19.09
CA TYR A 600 6.36 8.60 18.34
C TYR A 600 5.69 9.81 18.99
N LYS A 601 6.18 11.01 18.63
CA LYS A 601 5.69 12.33 19.06
C LYS A 601 5.87 12.62 20.55
N GLY A 602 6.40 11.69 21.34
CA GLY A 602 6.60 11.87 22.78
C GLY A 602 5.30 12.04 23.56
N GLN A 603 4.17 11.53 23.07
CA GLN A 603 2.86 11.73 23.70
C GLN A 603 2.26 10.37 24.05
N PHE A 604 1.94 10.16 25.32
CA PHE A 604 1.40 8.89 25.82
C PHE A 604 0.73 9.04 27.18
N VAL A 605 -0.07 8.05 27.57
CA VAL A 605 -0.57 7.88 28.92
C VAL A 605 0.06 6.63 29.51
N ALA A 606 0.55 6.70 30.74
CA ALA A 606 1.09 5.55 31.46
C ALA A 606 0.56 5.48 32.89
N SER A 607 0.39 4.28 33.43
CA SER A 607 0.00 4.08 34.82
C SER A 607 1.21 4.19 35.76
N GLY A 608 0.96 4.67 36.99
CA GLY A 608 1.99 4.70 38.03
C GLY A 608 2.53 3.30 38.38
N LYS A 609 1.67 2.27 38.35
CA LYS A 609 2.06 0.87 38.63
C LYS A 609 3.06 0.33 37.61
N ARG A 610 2.89 0.71 36.35
CA ARG A 610 3.73 0.26 35.24
C ARG A 610 5.05 1.04 35.18
N ILE A 611 5.01 2.35 35.41
CA ILE A 611 6.23 3.18 35.59
C ILE A 611 7.07 2.61 36.74
N ARG A 612 6.45 2.31 37.87
CA ARG A 612 7.14 1.73 39.05
C ARG A 612 7.46 0.24 38.91
N GLY A 613 6.98 -0.41 37.86
CA GLY A 613 7.23 -1.80 37.56
C GLY A 613 8.69 -2.10 37.20
N ILE A 614 9.43 -1.09 36.75
CA ILE A 614 10.87 -1.18 36.45
C ILE A 614 11.68 -0.33 37.43
N SER A 615 13.00 -0.55 37.47
CA SER A 615 13.87 0.14 38.43
C SER A 615 13.92 1.66 38.18
N LYS A 616 13.75 2.46 39.23
CA LYS A 616 13.95 3.92 39.20
C LYS A 616 15.31 4.31 38.59
N LYS A 617 16.35 3.50 38.82
CA LYS A 617 17.71 3.74 38.31
C LYS A 617 17.76 3.80 36.78
N ILE A 618 16.88 3.07 36.08
CA ILE A 618 16.79 3.13 34.62
C ILE A 618 16.37 4.54 34.19
N TYR A 619 15.32 5.08 34.80
CA TYR A 619 14.86 6.45 34.51
C TYR A 619 15.89 7.51 34.92
N GLU A 620 16.58 7.33 36.05
CA GLU A 620 17.66 8.23 36.49
C GLU A 620 18.85 8.22 35.52
N GLY A 621 19.25 7.05 35.01
CA GLY A 621 20.28 6.91 33.99
C GLY A 621 19.89 7.61 32.69
N LEU A 622 18.69 7.34 32.17
CA LEU A 622 18.18 8.00 30.97
C LEU A 622 18.09 9.51 31.13
N LEU A 623 17.62 10.00 32.29
CA LEU A 623 17.54 11.42 32.59
C LEU A 623 18.93 12.06 32.56
N THR A 624 19.90 11.43 33.22
CA THR A 624 21.29 11.90 33.26
C THR A 624 21.89 11.99 31.86
N THR A 625 21.70 10.94 31.04
CA THR A 625 22.20 10.89 29.66
C THR A 625 21.54 11.95 28.77
N ILE A 626 20.21 12.09 28.80
CA ILE A 626 19.51 13.02 27.90
C ILE A 626 19.69 14.50 28.29
N THR A 627 19.99 14.80 29.56
CA THR A 627 20.27 16.17 30.03
C THR A 627 21.74 16.50 30.12
N SER A 628 22.63 15.61 29.64
CA SER A 628 24.05 15.92 29.62
C SER A 628 24.32 17.09 28.70
N LYS A 629 25.30 17.94 29.03
CA LYS A 629 25.75 19.04 28.15
C LYS A 629 26.90 18.61 27.23
N ASP A 630 27.55 17.53 27.63
CA ASP A 630 28.74 16.92 27.04
C ASP A 630 28.69 15.38 27.24
N GLY A 631 29.65 14.64 26.69
CA GLY A 631 29.77 13.20 26.93
C GLY A 631 29.06 12.33 25.88
N GLU A 632 28.66 11.12 26.29
CA GLU A 632 28.28 10.04 25.36
C GLU A 632 27.08 10.39 24.47
N SER A 633 26.08 11.10 25.00
CA SER A 633 24.87 11.54 24.26
C SER A 633 25.15 12.53 23.13
N HIS A 634 26.33 13.14 23.14
CA HIS A 634 26.81 14.15 22.19
C HIS A 634 28.07 13.70 21.45
N ASN A 635 28.36 12.40 21.46
CA ASN A 635 29.55 11.87 20.82
C ASN A 635 29.44 11.99 19.30
N GLU A 636 30.24 12.88 18.70
CA GLU A 636 30.28 13.14 17.25
C GLU A 636 30.47 11.86 16.42
N THR A 637 31.21 10.87 16.95
CA THR A 637 31.42 9.59 16.25
C THR A 637 30.16 8.72 16.16
N ILE A 638 29.20 8.94 17.08
CA ILE A 638 27.90 8.25 17.10
C ILE A 638 26.86 9.10 16.39
N VAL A 639 26.77 10.38 16.72
CA VAL A 639 25.80 11.33 16.16
C VAL A 639 25.99 11.48 14.65
N GLY A 640 27.23 11.56 14.17
CA GLY A 640 27.56 11.84 12.77
C GLY A 640 27.14 13.25 12.35
N ASP A 641 26.63 13.39 11.12
CA ASP A 641 26.22 14.69 10.55
C ASP A 641 24.87 15.22 11.08
N ASN A 642 24.28 14.58 12.09
CA ASN A 642 23.00 15.00 12.63
C ASN A 642 23.14 16.28 13.47
N VAL A 643 22.14 17.15 13.40
CA VAL A 643 22.07 18.33 14.27
C VAL A 643 21.86 17.86 15.72
N ASP A 644 22.85 18.12 16.56
CA ASP A 644 22.87 17.68 17.95
C ASP A 644 23.28 18.84 18.85
N THR A 645 22.40 19.18 19.78
CA THR A 645 22.61 20.23 20.78
C THR A 645 22.07 19.76 22.13
N PRO A 646 22.52 20.32 23.27
CA PRO A 646 22.01 19.92 24.57
C PRO A 646 20.49 20.06 24.73
N ASP A 647 19.86 21.02 24.05
CA ASP A 647 18.40 21.20 24.04
C ASP A 647 17.68 20.25 23.06
N ASN A 648 18.36 19.80 22.01
CA ASN A 648 17.88 18.90 20.98
C ASN A 648 18.85 17.73 20.68
N PRO A 649 19.14 16.85 21.67
CA PRO A 649 20.11 15.79 21.48
C PRO A 649 19.57 14.69 20.55
N TYR A 650 20.43 14.04 19.78
CA TYR A 650 20.05 12.86 18.99
C TYR A 650 19.47 11.75 19.87
N PHE A 651 20.04 11.58 21.07
CA PHE A 651 19.53 10.65 22.08
C PHE A 651 18.09 10.96 22.52
N GLY A 652 17.64 12.22 22.41
CA GLY A 652 16.26 12.59 22.66
C GLY A 652 15.28 11.93 21.68
N PHE A 653 15.69 11.72 20.43
CA PHE A 653 14.90 10.93 19.48
C PHE A 653 14.84 9.47 19.93
N THR A 654 15.93 8.88 20.41
CA THR A 654 15.92 7.52 20.98
C THR A 654 14.93 7.39 22.12
N VAL A 655 14.93 8.33 23.08
CA VAL A 655 13.98 8.34 24.20
C VAL A 655 12.52 8.42 23.73
N GLU A 656 12.24 9.20 22.68
CA GLU A 656 10.90 9.25 22.07
C GLU A 656 10.42 7.89 21.54
N ARG A 657 11.33 7.04 21.03
CA ARG A 657 11.01 5.73 20.42
C ARG A 657 10.80 4.60 21.43
N ILE A 658 11.33 4.75 22.64
CA ILE A 658 11.37 3.67 23.65
C ILE A 658 10.34 3.81 24.77
N TRP A 659 9.41 4.77 24.73
CA TRP A 659 8.37 4.87 25.77
C TRP A 659 7.52 3.59 25.87
N GLY A 660 7.23 2.95 24.73
CA GLY A 660 6.59 1.64 24.72
C GLY A 660 7.40 0.57 25.46
N LEU A 661 8.73 0.61 25.36
CA LEU A 661 9.64 -0.33 26.01
C LEU A 661 9.70 -0.09 27.52
N LEU A 662 9.88 1.16 27.94
CA LEU A 662 9.90 1.57 29.35
C LEU A 662 8.59 1.26 30.06
N MET A 663 7.47 1.37 29.35
CA MET A 663 6.15 1.02 29.87
C MET A 663 5.76 -0.44 29.58
N GLN A 664 6.71 -1.30 29.22
CA GLN A 664 6.48 -2.75 29.08
C GLN A 664 5.32 -3.10 28.14
N CYS A 665 5.18 -2.35 27.06
CA CYS A 665 4.15 -2.49 26.02
C CYS A 665 4.76 -2.72 24.63
N ALA A 666 6.07 -2.54 24.46
CA ALA A 666 6.75 -2.67 23.18
C ALA A 666 6.71 -4.09 22.57
N THR A 667 6.48 -5.12 23.39
CA THR A 667 6.44 -6.52 22.92
C THR A 667 5.04 -6.98 22.54
N ASP A 668 4.02 -6.11 22.62
CA ASP A 668 2.66 -6.47 22.25
C ASP A 668 2.45 -6.37 20.74
N GLY A 669 2.69 -7.48 20.04
CA GLY A 669 2.44 -7.60 18.61
C GLY A 669 0.96 -7.38 18.23
N GLY A 670 0.03 -7.60 19.16
CA GLY A 670 -1.39 -7.33 18.97
C GLY A 670 -1.66 -5.84 18.84
N VAL A 671 -1.10 -5.02 19.73
CA VAL A 671 -1.13 -3.55 19.63
C VAL A 671 -0.44 -3.10 18.35
N ALA A 672 0.73 -3.67 18.05
CA ALA A 672 1.50 -3.36 16.86
C ALA A 672 0.79 -3.70 15.55
N ALA A 673 -0.15 -4.66 15.53
CA ALA A 673 -0.91 -5.07 14.35
C ALA A 673 -2.29 -4.41 14.26
N LYS A 674 -3.02 -4.31 15.37
CA LYS A 674 -4.44 -3.89 15.39
C LYS A 674 -4.64 -2.40 15.57
N CYS A 675 -3.70 -1.69 16.18
CA CYS A 675 -3.92 -0.28 16.48
C CYS A 675 -4.13 0.54 15.19
N PRO A 676 -5.28 1.21 15.00
CA PRO A 676 -5.51 2.07 13.85
C PRO A 676 -4.56 3.27 13.81
N SER A 677 -4.45 3.88 12.63
CA SER A 677 -3.83 5.19 12.49
C SER A 677 -4.64 6.25 13.22
N LEU A 678 -4.02 7.40 13.45
CA LEU A 678 -4.67 8.57 14.03
C LEU A 678 -5.84 9.07 13.15
N LEU A 679 -5.74 8.92 11.82
CA LEU A 679 -6.78 9.35 10.89
C LEU A 679 -8.01 8.41 10.89
N SER A 680 -7.80 7.09 11.01
CA SER A 680 -8.89 6.12 10.93
C SER A 680 -9.73 6.03 12.21
N GLY A 681 -9.16 6.32 13.38
CA GLY A 681 -9.87 6.22 14.66
C GLY A 681 -10.31 4.79 15.00
N MET A 682 -11.13 4.61 16.05
CA MET A 682 -11.66 3.30 16.40
C MET A 682 -12.66 2.79 15.35
N GLY A 683 -12.38 1.61 14.77
CA GLY A 683 -13.28 0.97 13.81
C GLY A 683 -14.52 0.33 14.46
N ARG A 684 -15.51 -0.08 13.64
CA ARG A 684 -16.81 -0.64 14.10
C ARG A 684 -16.74 -1.85 15.04
N ASN A 685 -15.60 -2.55 15.08
CA ASN A 685 -15.35 -3.69 15.96
C ASN A 685 -14.06 -3.52 16.77
N GLY A 686 -13.53 -2.29 16.85
CA GLY A 686 -12.33 -1.98 17.59
C GLY A 686 -12.54 -2.20 19.08
N LYS A 687 -11.48 -2.61 19.77
CA LYS A 687 -11.44 -2.75 21.23
C LYS A 687 -10.46 -1.74 21.79
N VAL A 688 -10.73 -1.29 23.02
CA VAL A 688 -9.79 -0.42 23.74
C VAL A 688 -8.39 -1.03 23.84
N SER A 689 -8.28 -2.35 23.94
CA SER A 689 -6.99 -3.07 23.98
C SER A 689 -6.22 -3.08 22.65
N ASP A 690 -6.82 -2.64 21.54
CA ASP A 690 -6.16 -2.70 20.23
C ASP A 690 -5.04 -1.64 20.08
N CYS A 691 -5.04 -0.59 20.89
CA CYS A 691 -4.04 0.49 20.86
C CYS A 691 -3.25 0.71 22.15
N GLN A 692 -3.41 -0.17 23.15
CA GLN A 692 -2.81 0.04 24.46
C GLN A 692 -2.59 -1.28 25.19
N CYS A 693 -1.65 -1.25 26.14
CA CYS A 693 -1.52 -2.30 27.12
C CYS A 693 -2.32 -1.93 28.37
N LEU A 694 -3.22 -2.82 28.79
CA LEU A 694 -4.05 -2.64 29.98
C LEU A 694 -3.37 -3.25 31.22
N ASP A 695 -3.55 -2.62 32.37
CA ASP A 695 -3.14 -3.16 33.67
C ASP A 695 -4.28 -3.97 34.27
N ARG A 696 -4.31 -5.27 33.95
CA ARG A 696 -5.32 -6.22 34.43
C ARG A 696 -4.77 -7.18 35.48
#